data_AF-A0A5C6GPD8-F1
#
_entry.id   AF-A0A5C6GPD8-F1
#
_cell.length_a   1.000
_cell.length_b   1.000
_cell.length_c   1.000
_cell.angle_alpha   90.00
_cell.angle_beta   90.00
_cell.angle_gamma   90.00
#
_symmetry.space_group_name_H-M   'P 1'
#
loop_
_entity.id
_entity.type
_entity.pdbx_description
1 polymer ?
#
loop_
_entity_poly.entity_id
_entity_poly.type
_entity_poly.pdbx_seq_one_letter_code
_entity_poly.pdbx_strand_id
1 'polypeptide(L)'
;MEASNQASESEASAPSASVPDALNASTVPDAPNSPDAANIADVPGAPRAPPPAATTASADADGEAAGQPDAAQERQTLPPQHQHSQHSPTLVSRGRVAQPVPHQQLFTAQQRPRVMARDRYNHQSLGATLNASVKQARVLMVGAGGIGCELLKNLVLTGFSEVHIVDLDTIDLSNLNRQFLFRREHLKKSKALVAKEAAEKFNPNVKIVAHHANIKGEEFPVPWFGQFSIVFNALDNLEARRHVNKMCLAADVPLIESGTTGFNGQVQVIKKGVTACYDCTTKDTPKTFPVCTIRSTPSQPIHCIVWAKSYLMNEIFGVSEDQSVFDHSEDAENAHEIEELKKESAALKKIRDAVGTPSFPQMLFDKVFNSDIERLRSVGDMWKSRRKPESLDYDTVFTQATNAIASKDETLNDDQRVWTLEENLVVFRDSLDRLSKRMLELKGNRDLPGAEPTISFDKDDIDALDFVSSSANIRSTIFGIDCKSRFDIKEMAGNIIPAIATTNAIVAGLCILEAFKVLRGDYAQAKEVFLQPFAPSRLLGSDTSRKPNPECPVCGVLNVSIKADLSRATVNDVVEDIIKNQLGFGERDFVLNNEVGIVYDADEVENLPKKLSDLGIKGGSFLTVIDEDDDEPLVNIVINIEDGAFEGQDKPVKAQFDGKPEIPRKPKTAIAAPNGGTNGLQKNGNHSALGTHSQGLKRAYPGDDEKPTKKARMANADDDNVVLVQDDTGIIVIPDE
;
A
#
# COMPACT_ATOMS: atom_id res chain seq x y z
N MET A 1 -40.92 37.21 76.94
CA MET A 1 -42.16 37.41 76.16
C MET A 1 -41.99 36.58 74.89
N GLU A 2 -42.24 35.27 74.96
CA GLU A 2 -43.57 34.60 75.00
C GLU A 2 -44.17 34.51 73.59
N ALA A 3 -44.76 33.40 73.12
CA ALA A 3 -44.93 32.02 73.62
C ALA A 3 -45.06 31.11 72.36
N SER A 4 -44.54 29.88 72.26
CA SER A 4 -44.80 28.63 73.01
C SER A 4 -46.13 27.91 72.70
N ASN A 5 -46.00 26.87 71.86
CA ASN A 5 -46.59 25.50 72.00
C ASN A 5 -48.04 25.13 71.59
N GLN A 6 -48.14 23.82 71.23
CA GLN A 6 -49.30 22.89 71.28
C GLN A 6 -50.41 23.01 70.20
N ALA A 7 -51.03 21.91 69.70
CA ALA A 7 -50.76 20.46 69.85
C ALA A 7 -51.51 19.61 68.77
N SER A 8 -51.19 18.29 68.71
CA SER A 8 -51.99 17.16 68.13
C SER A 8 -52.29 17.14 66.61
N GLU A 9 -52.28 16.02 65.88
CA GLU A 9 -51.95 14.61 66.20
C GLU A 9 -51.56 13.78 64.93
N SER A 10 -51.27 12.49 65.14
CA SER A 10 -50.88 11.37 64.25
C SER A 10 -51.63 11.17 62.91
N GLU A 11 -51.16 10.39 61.90
CA GLU A 11 -49.86 9.73 61.62
C GLU A 11 -49.76 9.32 60.12
N ALA A 12 -48.56 8.90 59.69
CA ALA A 12 -48.24 7.99 58.57
C ALA A 12 -48.81 8.25 57.15
N SER A 13 -47.93 8.59 56.21
CA SER A 13 -48.12 8.34 54.77
C SER A 13 -46.78 8.00 54.09
N ALA A 14 -46.81 7.08 53.12
CA ALA A 14 -45.66 6.68 52.31
C ALA A 14 -45.93 7.02 50.82
N PRO A 15 -44.95 7.56 50.07
CA PRO A 15 -45.17 7.98 48.69
C PRO A 15 -44.75 6.93 47.66
N SER A 16 -45.57 6.74 46.62
CA SER A 16 -45.14 6.08 45.37
C SER A 16 -45.86 6.65 44.14
N ALA A 17 -45.07 6.97 43.12
CA ALA A 17 -45.43 7.21 41.70
C ALA A 17 -46.66 8.10 41.35
N SER A 18 -46.40 9.21 40.65
CA SER A 18 -47.07 9.50 39.37
C SER A 18 -46.35 10.52 38.48
N VAL A 19 -46.54 10.32 37.18
CA VAL A 19 -46.04 11.03 35.99
C VAL A 19 -46.54 12.49 35.89
N PRO A 20 -45.72 13.44 35.38
CA PRO A 20 -46.20 14.69 34.77
C PRO A 20 -46.34 14.57 33.23
N ASP A 21 -47.24 15.34 32.62
CA ASP A 21 -47.59 15.21 31.19
C ASP A 21 -47.82 16.57 30.49
N ALA A 22 -47.69 16.56 29.16
CA ALA A 22 -48.17 17.50 28.15
C ALA A 22 -47.51 18.88 27.91
N LEU A 23 -47.60 19.27 26.62
CA LEU A 23 -47.32 20.57 25.97
C LEU A 23 -45.83 20.95 25.79
N ASN A 24 -45.39 21.49 24.65
CA ASN A 24 -46.12 22.03 23.49
C ASN A 24 -45.37 21.75 22.16
N ALA A 25 -46.07 21.60 21.02
CA ALA A 25 -45.44 21.20 19.74
C ALA A 25 -46.03 21.90 18.50
N SER A 26 -45.15 22.41 17.64
CA SER A 26 -45.46 23.03 16.33
C SER A 26 -44.16 23.26 15.55
N THR A 27 -44.05 23.16 14.22
CA THR A 27 -44.91 22.61 13.15
C THR A 27 -44.02 22.40 11.92
N VAL A 28 -44.19 21.29 11.19
CA VAL A 28 -43.52 21.04 9.89
C VAL A 28 -44.62 20.72 8.87
N PRO A 29 -44.62 21.28 7.65
CA PRO A 29 -45.73 21.09 6.70
C PRO A 29 -45.65 19.75 5.96
N ASP A 30 -46.80 19.09 5.81
CA ASP A 30 -46.96 17.79 5.16
C ASP A 30 -46.82 17.79 3.63
N ALA A 31 -46.55 16.61 3.08
CA ALA A 31 -46.77 16.30 1.67
C ALA A 31 -48.18 15.74 1.44
N PRO A 32 -48.95 16.24 0.45
CA PRO A 32 -50.26 15.67 0.09
C PRO A 32 -50.09 14.42 -0.80
N ASN A 33 -51.10 13.54 -0.81
CA ASN A 33 -51.08 12.32 -1.61
C ASN A 33 -52.49 11.98 -2.16
N SER A 34 -52.54 11.31 -3.33
CA SER A 34 -53.75 10.85 -4.05
C SER A 34 -54.70 11.95 -4.59
N PRO A 35 -55.62 11.62 -5.53
CA PRO A 35 -55.43 10.78 -6.72
C PRO A 35 -56.05 11.41 -7.99
N ASP A 36 -55.62 10.97 -9.19
CA ASP A 36 -56.56 10.76 -10.32
C ASP A 36 -55.93 9.98 -11.49
N ALA A 37 -56.76 9.50 -12.43
CA ALA A 37 -56.31 8.68 -13.56
C ALA A 37 -56.75 9.23 -14.94
N ALA A 38 -55.79 9.36 -15.88
CA ALA A 38 -56.08 9.62 -17.30
C ALA A 38 -54.99 9.04 -18.23
N ASN A 39 -55.41 8.56 -19.41
CA ASN A 39 -54.52 8.09 -20.50
C ASN A 39 -53.76 9.26 -21.15
N ILE A 40 -52.57 9.01 -21.75
CA ILE A 40 -52.24 9.34 -23.16
C ILE A 40 -51.07 8.43 -23.68
N ALA A 41 -51.36 7.73 -24.78
CA ALA A 41 -50.52 7.24 -25.91
C ALA A 41 -49.11 6.58 -25.77
N ASP A 42 -48.94 5.48 -26.52
CA ASP A 42 -47.66 4.88 -26.96
C ASP A 42 -46.84 5.73 -27.96
N VAL A 43 -45.51 5.59 -27.91
CA VAL A 43 -44.64 5.44 -29.11
C VAL A 43 -43.47 4.48 -28.76
N PRO A 44 -43.16 3.44 -29.57
CA PRO A 44 -42.16 2.41 -29.22
C PRO A 44 -40.80 2.53 -29.95
N GLY A 45 -39.75 1.85 -29.45
CA GLY A 45 -38.60 1.49 -30.30
C GLY A 45 -37.22 1.19 -29.66
N ALA A 46 -37.03 0.02 -29.03
CA ALA A 46 -35.70 -0.62 -28.88
C ALA A 46 -35.84 -2.14 -28.59
N PRO A 47 -35.00 -3.03 -29.17
CA PRO A 47 -35.17 -4.48 -29.01
C PRO A 47 -34.53 -5.04 -27.72
N ARG A 48 -35.23 -5.95 -27.03
CA ARG A 48 -34.66 -6.82 -25.98
C ARG A 48 -33.90 -8.00 -26.62
N ALA A 49 -32.80 -8.41 -25.99
CA ALA A 49 -32.10 -9.65 -26.31
C ALA A 49 -32.84 -10.89 -25.74
N PRO A 50 -32.73 -12.07 -26.38
CA PRO A 50 -33.34 -13.30 -25.88
C PRO A 50 -32.51 -13.95 -24.75
N PRO A 51 -33.14 -14.71 -23.83
CA PRO A 51 -32.44 -15.50 -22.82
C PRO A 51 -31.79 -16.77 -23.43
N PRO A 52 -30.75 -17.34 -22.80
CA PRO A 52 -30.15 -18.59 -23.23
C PRO A 52 -31.07 -19.79 -23.00
N ALA A 53 -31.04 -20.77 -23.90
CA ALA A 53 -31.80 -22.00 -23.78
C ALA A 53 -31.12 -22.99 -22.80
N ALA A 54 -31.91 -23.63 -21.94
CA ALA A 54 -31.45 -24.74 -21.12
C ALA A 54 -31.55 -26.06 -21.89
N THR A 55 -30.48 -26.86 -21.88
CA THR A 55 -30.46 -28.22 -22.44
C THR A 55 -30.37 -29.25 -21.31
N THR A 56 -31.48 -29.92 -21.03
CA THR A 56 -31.53 -31.09 -20.13
C THR A 56 -31.00 -32.33 -20.83
N ALA A 57 -30.09 -33.05 -20.20
CA ALA A 57 -29.73 -34.42 -20.58
C ALA A 57 -29.51 -35.24 -19.29
N SER A 58 -30.17 -36.39 -19.21
CA SER A 58 -30.15 -37.30 -18.06
C SER A 58 -30.04 -38.74 -18.53
N ALA A 59 -29.05 -39.48 -18.05
CA ALA A 59 -28.98 -40.93 -18.11
C ALA A 59 -28.00 -41.43 -17.03
N ASP A 60 -28.43 -42.42 -16.27
CA ASP A 60 -27.77 -42.90 -15.05
C ASP A 60 -26.75 -44.03 -15.28
N ALA A 61 -26.13 -44.44 -14.16
CA ALA A 61 -25.68 -45.80 -13.80
C ALA A 61 -24.22 -46.23 -14.04
N ASP A 62 -23.68 -46.82 -12.96
CA ASP A 62 -22.59 -47.82 -12.82
C ASP A 62 -21.16 -47.50 -13.35
N GLY A 63 -20.07 -47.97 -12.73
CA GLY A 63 -19.92 -48.69 -11.47
C GLY A 63 -18.47 -49.17 -11.20
N GLU A 64 -18.07 -49.15 -9.92
CA GLU A 64 -16.93 -49.87 -9.28
C GLU A 64 -15.43 -49.72 -9.69
N ALA A 65 -14.58 -49.82 -8.64
CA ALA A 65 -13.25 -50.43 -8.56
C ALA A 65 -11.98 -49.85 -9.27
N ALA A 66 -11.16 -49.20 -8.44
CA ALA A 66 -9.70 -49.42 -8.21
C ALA A 66 -8.73 -49.85 -9.35
N GLY A 67 -7.63 -49.09 -9.52
CA GLY A 67 -6.44 -49.55 -10.27
C GLY A 67 -5.30 -48.52 -10.43
N GLN A 68 -4.28 -48.60 -9.59
CA GLN A 68 -2.88 -48.20 -9.89
C GLN A 68 -2.08 -49.49 -10.26
N PRO A 69 -0.83 -49.46 -10.81
CA PRO A 69 0.11 -48.33 -10.91
C PRO A 69 0.90 -48.18 -12.26
N ASP A 70 1.78 -47.18 -12.28
CA ASP A 70 3.14 -47.13 -12.87
C ASP A 70 3.49 -47.37 -14.37
N ALA A 71 3.95 -46.26 -14.97
CA ALA A 71 5.33 -46.06 -15.47
C ALA A 71 5.82 -46.66 -16.82
N ALA A 72 7.11 -46.37 -17.08
CA ALA A 72 7.99 -46.70 -18.21
C ALA A 72 8.01 -45.74 -19.44
N GLN A 73 9.23 -45.28 -19.74
CA GLN A 73 9.64 -44.49 -20.91
C GLN A 73 10.08 -45.42 -22.05
N GLU A 74 10.14 -44.95 -23.30
CA GLU A 74 11.33 -44.96 -24.20
C GLU A 74 10.97 -44.33 -25.58
N ARG A 75 11.66 -43.28 -26.04
CA ARG A 75 12.94 -43.16 -26.79
C ARG A 75 12.81 -43.24 -28.33
N GLN A 76 13.70 -42.51 -29.02
CA GLN A 76 13.68 -42.20 -30.46
C GLN A 76 14.59 -43.14 -31.27
N THR A 77 14.38 -43.27 -32.60
CA THR A 77 15.45 -43.58 -33.60
C THR A 77 15.01 -43.24 -35.05
N LEU A 78 15.99 -42.99 -35.94
CA LEU A 78 15.90 -42.66 -37.39
C LEU A 78 17.28 -42.92 -38.07
N PRO A 79 17.46 -42.94 -39.43
CA PRO A 79 16.52 -43.07 -40.56
C PRO A 79 16.74 -44.40 -41.34
N PRO A 80 17.44 -44.62 -42.51
CA PRO A 80 18.03 -43.76 -43.57
C PRO A 80 17.61 -44.02 -45.06
N GLN A 81 17.94 -43.00 -45.88
CA GLN A 81 18.13 -42.82 -47.34
C GLN A 81 18.39 -44.03 -48.32
N HIS A 82 17.90 -43.95 -49.58
CA HIS A 82 18.71 -43.60 -50.80
C HIS A 82 18.03 -43.65 -52.22
N GLN A 83 18.38 -42.65 -53.06
CA GLN A 83 18.72 -42.61 -54.54
C GLN A 83 17.81 -42.99 -55.76
N HIS A 84 17.59 -41.96 -56.61
CA HIS A 84 17.78 -41.79 -58.09
C HIS A 84 17.58 -42.88 -59.20
N SER A 85 16.80 -42.51 -60.25
CA SER A 85 17.20 -42.24 -61.67
C SER A 85 15.93 -42.12 -62.57
N GLN A 86 15.68 -41.09 -63.41
CA GLN A 86 16.28 -40.64 -64.69
C GLN A 86 16.12 -41.56 -65.92
N HIS A 87 15.36 -41.11 -66.95
CA HIS A 87 15.68 -41.25 -68.38
C HIS A 87 14.74 -40.40 -69.30
N SER A 88 15.26 -39.95 -70.45
CA SER A 88 14.52 -39.27 -71.55
C SER A 88 14.79 -39.97 -72.89
N PRO A 89 13.98 -39.72 -73.95
CA PRO A 89 14.52 -39.05 -75.15
C PRO A 89 13.53 -38.09 -75.86
N THR A 90 13.84 -37.65 -77.10
CA THR A 90 13.40 -36.36 -77.68
C THR A 90 13.06 -36.43 -79.19
N LEU A 91 12.43 -35.36 -79.73
CA LEU A 91 12.56 -34.75 -81.11
C LEU A 91 11.37 -34.74 -82.11
N VAL A 92 11.39 -33.69 -82.96
CA VAL A 92 10.62 -33.37 -84.21
C VAL A 92 9.11 -33.07 -84.03
N SER A 93 8.58 -31.82 -84.10
CA SER A 93 8.41 -30.84 -85.21
C SER A 93 7.39 -31.26 -86.30
N ARG A 94 6.54 -30.40 -86.91
CA ARG A 94 6.29 -28.94 -86.79
C ARG A 94 4.91 -28.62 -87.44
N GLY A 95 4.10 -27.70 -86.90
CA GLY A 95 2.85 -27.27 -87.56
C GLY A 95 2.22 -26.03 -86.90
N ARG A 96 1.65 -25.11 -87.70
CA ARG A 96 0.98 -23.88 -87.24
C ARG A 96 -0.54 -24.04 -87.27
N VAL A 97 -1.23 -23.68 -86.17
CA VAL A 97 -2.64 -23.26 -86.16
C VAL A 97 -2.75 -22.07 -85.19
N ALA A 98 -3.69 -21.15 -85.45
CA ALA A 98 -3.89 -19.95 -84.62
C ALA A 98 -4.63 -20.26 -83.30
N GLN A 99 -4.48 -19.38 -82.31
CA GLN A 99 -5.17 -19.50 -81.01
C GLN A 99 -6.66 -19.15 -81.10
N PRO A 100 -7.56 -20.01 -80.56
CA PRO A 100 -8.94 -19.64 -80.24
C PRO A 100 -9.11 -19.32 -78.75
N VAL A 101 -9.98 -18.36 -78.45
CA VAL A 101 -10.48 -18.06 -77.09
C VAL A 101 -11.77 -18.86 -76.85
N PRO A 102 -11.98 -19.41 -75.65
CA PRO A 102 -13.33 -19.67 -75.11
C PRO A 102 -13.70 -18.66 -74.00
N HIS A 103 -14.92 -18.14 -74.04
CA HIS A 103 -15.45 -17.19 -73.06
C HIS A 103 -16.16 -17.90 -71.90
N GLN A 104 -16.08 -17.31 -70.71
CA GLN A 104 -17.06 -17.34 -69.61
C GLN A 104 -17.63 -18.69 -69.14
N GLN A 105 -17.28 -19.07 -67.91
CA GLN A 105 -18.30 -19.23 -66.87
C GLN A 105 -17.76 -18.87 -65.47
N LEU A 106 -18.56 -18.07 -64.75
CA LEU A 106 -18.62 -17.82 -63.29
C LEU A 106 -17.34 -17.94 -62.43
N PHE A 107 -16.98 -16.84 -61.77
CA PHE A 107 -16.05 -16.81 -60.63
C PHE A 107 -16.57 -17.68 -59.48
N THR A 108 -16.03 -18.88 -59.29
CA THR A 108 -16.09 -19.59 -58.01
C THR A 108 -15.13 -18.91 -57.03
N ALA A 109 -15.68 -18.15 -56.09
CA ALA A 109 -14.88 -17.46 -55.09
C ALA A 109 -14.12 -18.47 -54.22
N GLN A 110 -12.79 -18.54 -54.37
CA GLN A 110 -11.93 -19.21 -53.40
C GLN A 110 -12.10 -18.53 -52.04
N GLN A 111 -12.90 -19.14 -51.17
CA GLN A 111 -13.08 -18.70 -49.80
C GLN A 111 -11.74 -18.87 -49.05
N ARG A 112 -10.93 -17.81 -49.02
CA ARG A 112 -9.90 -17.68 -47.98
C ARG A 112 -10.61 -17.85 -46.63
N PRO A 113 -10.13 -18.72 -45.71
CA PRO A 113 -10.71 -18.82 -44.38
C PRO A 113 -10.52 -17.48 -43.67
N ARG A 114 -11.58 -16.66 -43.63
CA ARG A 114 -11.55 -15.29 -43.12
C ARG A 114 -11.63 -15.26 -41.61
N VAL A 115 -10.71 -15.98 -40.96
CA VAL A 115 -10.37 -15.75 -39.57
C VAL A 115 -10.00 -14.28 -39.46
N MET A 116 -10.80 -13.50 -38.73
CA MET A 116 -10.42 -12.14 -38.40
C MET A 116 -9.16 -12.24 -37.55
N ALA A 117 -8.02 -11.75 -38.04
CA ALA A 117 -6.81 -11.64 -37.24
C ALA A 117 -7.18 -10.92 -35.94
N ARG A 118 -6.85 -11.52 -34.78
CA ARG A 118 -7.37 -11.10 -33.47
C ARG A 118 -7.09 -9.62 -33.20
N ASP A 119 -5.94 -9.14 -33.68
CA ASP A 119 -5.49 -7.76 -33.51
C ASP A 119 -6.12 -6.76 -34.48
N ARG A 120 -7.03 -7.18 -35.39
CA ARG A 120 -7.58 -6.30 -36.44
C ARG A 120 -8.15 -5.00 -35.86
N TYR A 121 -8.89 -5.10 -34.75
CA TYR A 121 -9.47 -3.93 -34.09
C TYR A 121 -8.40 -3.08 -33.41
N ASN A 122 -7.40 -3.68 -32.76
CA ASN A 122 -6.29 -2.96 -32.14
C ASN A 122 -5.44 -2.23 -33.18
N HIS A 123 -5.16 -2.85 -34.33
CA HIS A 123 -4.49 -2.21 -35.47
C HIS A 123 -5.35 -1.09 -36.10
N GLN A 124 -6.67 -1.24 -36.13
CA GLN A 124 -7.57 -0.20 -36.67
C GLN A 124 -7.68 1.01 -35.73
N SER A 125 -7.72 0.79 -34.41
CA SER A 125 -7.88 1.85 -33.41
C SER A 125 -6.57 2.55 -33.04
N LEU A 126 -5.44 1.82 -32.98
CA LEU A 126 -4.12 2.37 -32.61
C LEU A 126 -3.30 2.81 -33.83
N GLY A 127 -3.68 2.36 -35.04
CA GLY A 127 -2.83 2.44 -36.23
C GLY A 127 -1.68 1.43 -36.22
N ALA A 128 -1.03 1.26 -37.37
CA ALA A 128 -0.01 0.23 -37.56
C ALA A 128 1.19 0.39 -36.62
N THR A 129 1.74 1.60 -36.49
CA THR A 129 2.96 1.87 -35.71
C THR A 129 2.76 1.58 -34.22
N LEU A 130 1.72 2.15 -33.59
CA LEU A 130 1.47 1.91 -32.16
C LEU A 130 1.01 0.46 -31.89
N ASN A 131 0.28 -0.19 -32.81
CA ASN A 131 -0.01 -1.62 -32.64
C ASN A 131 1.26 -2.48 -32.71
N ALA A 132 2.25 -2.11 -33.52
CA ALA A 132 3.56 -2.75 -33.52
C ALA A 132 4.33 -2.48 -32.22
N SER A 133 4.40 -1.22 -31.75
CA SER A 133 5.04 -0.88 -30.47
C SER A 133 4.42 -1.64 -29.29
N VAL A 134 3.09 -1.70 -29.20
CA VAL A 134 2.36 -2.45 -28.16
C VAL A 134 2.69 -3.95 -28.22
N LYS A 135 2.77 -4.54 -29.41
CA LYS A 135 3.15 -5.95 -29.59
C LYS A 135 4.61 -6.24 -29.27
N GLN A 136 5.51 -5.29 -29.48
CA GLN A 136 6.94 -5.43 -29.20
C GLN A 136 7.28 -5.07 -27.75
N ALA A 137 6.42 -4.30 -27.06
CA ALA A 137 6.62 -3.90 -25.68
C ALA A 137 6.58 -5.10 -24.75
N ARG A 138 7.69 -5.31 -24.03
CA ARG A 138 7.77 -6.23 -22.90
C ARG A 138 7.42 -5.46 -21.63
N VAL A 139 6.38 -5.91 -20.93
CA VAL A 139 5.79 -5.17 -19.80
C VAL A 139 6.11 -5.83 -18.47
N LEU A 140 6.35 -5.01 -17.44
CA LEU A 140 6.29 -5.42 -16.04
C LEU A 140 5.04 -4.83 -15.37
N MET A 141 4.28 -5.67 -14.67
CA MET A 141 3.17 -5.28 -13.81
C MET A 141 3.46 -5.74 -12.38
N VAL A 142 3.60 -4.78 -11.47
CA VAL A 142 3.86 -5.05 -10.05
C VAL A 142 2.56 -4.93 -9.26
N GLY A 143 2.11 -6.03 -8.67
CA GLY A 143 0.80 -6.20 -8.04
C GLY A 143 -0.25 -6.83 -8.98
N ALA A 144 -0.82 -7.95 -8.55
CA ALA A 144 -1.92 -8.69 -9.19
C ALA A 144 -3.26 -8.47 -8.46
N GLY A 145 -3.33 -7.50 -7.54
CA GLY A 145 -4.52 -7.14 -6.76
C GLY A 145 -5.63 -6.45 -7.57
N GLY A 146 -6.32 -5.49 -6.95
CA GLY A 146 -7.53 -4.86 -7.49
C GLY A 146 -7.33 -4.23 -8.88
N ILE A 147 -6.37 -3.31 -9.00
CA ILE A 147 -5.98 -2.70 -10.28
C ILE A 147 -5.30 -3.75 -11.17
N GLY A 148 -4.45 -4.61 -10.61
CA GLY A 148 -3.66 -5.61 -11.35
C GLY A 148 -4.49 -6.60 -12.16
N CYS A 149 -5.58 -7.12 -11.59
CA CYS A 149 -6.52 -8.00 -12.32
C CYS A 149 -7.12 -7.32 -13.55
N GLU A 150 -7.60 -6.08 -13.39
CA GLU A 150 -8.20 -5.28 -14.47
C GLU A 150 -7.17 -4.84 -15.52
N LEU A 151 -5.96 -4.49 -15.08
CA LEU A 151 -4.85 -4.07 -15.91
C LEU A 151 -4.31 -5.22 -16.75
N LEU A 152 -4.12 -6.41 -16.17
CA LEU A 152 -3.70 -7.61 -16.88
C LEU A 152 -4.68 -7.98 -18.01
N LYS A 153 -5.99 -7.95 -17.72
CA LYS A 153 -7.03 -8.07 -18.75
C LYS A 153 -6.83 -7.05 -19.88
N ASN A 154 -6.61 -5.79 -19.53
CA ASN A 154 -6.48 -4.72 -20.54
C ASN A 154 -5.21 -4.89 -21.38
N LEU A 155 -4.06 -5.24 -20.79
CA LEU A 155 -2.81 -5.55 -21.49
C LEU A 155 -3.01 -6.70 -22.50
N VAL A 156 -3.56 -7.81 -22.04
CA VAL A 156 -3.76 -9.06 -22.80
C VAL A 156 -4.77 -8.89 -23.95
N LEU A 157 -5.76 -8.00 -23.79
CA LEU A 157 -6.77 -7.70 -24.82
C LEU A 157 -6.35 -6.58 -25.80
N THR A 158 -5.53 -5.61 -25.37
CA THR A 158 -5.03 -4.53 -26.25
C THR A 158 -3.84 -4.96 -27.12
N GLY A 159 -3.27 -6.13 -26.85
CA GLY A 159 -2.33 -6.82 -27.75
C GLY A 159 -0.87 -6.72 -27.35
N PHE A 160 -0.57 -6.43 -26.08
CA PHE A 160 0.76 -6.65 -25.53
C PHE A 160 1.10 -8.14 -25.60
N SER A 161 2.31 -8.49 -26.05
CA SER A 161 2.69 -9.89 -26.31
C SER A 161 3.44 -10.57 -25.15
N GLU A 162 4.13 -9.80 -24.30
CA GLU A 162 4.84 -10.33 -23.14
C GLU A 162 4.60 -9.47 -21.90
N VAL A 163 4.04 -10.10 -20.84
CA VAL A 163 3.75 -9.46 -19.55
C VAL A 163 4.37 -10.26 -18.42
N HIS A 164 5.19 -9.61 -17.60
CA HIS A 164 5.75 -10.15 -16.37
C HIS A 164 4.93 -9.62 -15.19
N ILE A 165 4.53 -10.51 -14.27
CA ILE A 165 3.71 -10.21 -13.10
C ILE A 165 4.53 -10.52 -11.86
N VAL A 166 4.66 -9.57 -10.93
CA VAL A 166 5.26 -9.79 -9.61
C VAL A 166 4.24 -9.47 -8.54
N ASP A 167 3.91 -10.43 -7.68
CA ASP A 167 3.04 -10.26 -6.51
C ASP A 167 3.47 -11.28 -5.43
N LEU A 168 3.51 -10.86 -4.16
CA LEU A 168 3.99 -11.66 -3.03
C LEU A 168 2.87 -12.39 -2.27
N ASP A 169 1.61 -12.01 -2.50
CA ASP A 169 0.47 -12.46 -1.70
C ASP A 169 -0.17 -13.77 -2.21
N THR A 170 -0.96 -14.37 -1.32
CA THR A 170 -1.97 -15.38 -1.69
C THR A 170 -3.37 -14.77 -1.74
N ILE A 171 -4.32 -15.49 -2.34
CA ILE A 171 -5.69 -15.02 -2.57
C ILE A 171 -6.56 -15.23 -1.34
N ASP A 172 -7.20 -14.15 -0.86
CA ASP A 172 -8.12 -14.18 0.27
C ASP A 172 -9.59 -13.98 -0.12
N LEU A 173 -10.51 -14.43 0.75
CA LEU A 173 -11.96 -14.30 0.52
C LEU A 173 -12.38 -12.83 0.34
N SER A 174 -11.75 -11.94 1.12
CA SER A 174 -11.91 -10.49 1.05
C SER A 174 -11.51 -9.88 -0.31
N ASN A 175 -10.82 -10.62 -1.18
CA ASN A 175 -10.33 -10.15 -2.48
C ASN A 175 -11.38 -10.34 -3.60
N LEU A 176 -12.24 -11.35 -3.50
CA LEU A 176 -13.07 -11.85 -4.60
C LEU A 176 -14.12 -10.84 -5.11
N ASN A 177 -14.46 -9.81 -4.32
CA ASN A 177 -15.39 -8.75 -4.73
C ASN A 177 -14.83 -7.80 -5.80
N ARG A 178 -13.50 -7.76 -6.00
CA ARG A 178 -12.82 -6.77 -6.86
C ARG A 178 -11.60 -7.28 -7.62
N GLN A 179 -11.23 -8.55 -7.45
CA GLN A 179 -10.10 -9.20 -8.11
C GLN A 179 -10.63 -10.33 -9.00
N PHE A 180 -11.27 -9.96 -10.11
CA PHE A 180 -12.18 -10.82 -10.87
C PHE A 180 -11.52 -12.02 -11.58
N LEU A 181 -10.20 -12.12 -11.58
CA LEU A 181 -9.45 -13.30 -12.04
C LEU A 181 -9.55 -14.48 -11.04
N PHE A 182 -9.88 -14.20 -9.78
CA PHE A 182 -9.82 -15.16 -8.69
C PHE A 182 -11.19 -15.79 -8.37
N ARG A 183 -11.18 -17.00 -7.80
CA ARG A 183 -12.36 -17.84 -7.51
C ARG A 183 -12.21 -18.46 -6.12
N ARG A 184 -13.30 -19.01 -5.58
CA ARG A 184 -13.29 -19.66 -4.25
C ARG A 184 -12.36 -20.89 -4.20
N GLU A 185 -12.17 -21.59 -5.33
CA GLU A 185 -11.18 -22.66 -5.49
C GLU A 185 -9.72 -22.19 -5.60
N HIS A 186 -9.48 -20.87 -5.59
CA HIS A 186 -8.14 -20.26 -5.66
C HIS A 186 -7.65 -19.72 -4.31
N LEU A 187 -8.45 -19.82 -3.24
CA LEU A 187 -8.07 -19.32 -1.91
C LEU A 187 -6.73 -19.91 -1.44
N LYS A 188 -5.91 -19.05 -0.81
CA LYS A 188 -4.54 -19.30 -0.35
C LYS A 188 -3.54 -19.78 -1.43
N LYS A 189 -3.89 -19.75 -2.72
CA LYS A 189 -2.92 -19.85 -3.84
C LYS A 189 -2.33 -18.47 -4.18
N SER A 190 -1.14 -18.44 -4.79
CA SER A 190 -0.49 -17.19 -5.24
C SER A 190 -1.36 -16.34 -6.17
N LYS A 191 -1.43 -15.02 -5.92
CA LYS A 191 -2.11 -14.09 -6.82
C LYS A 191 -1.46 -14.07 -8.21
N ALA A 192 -0.13 -14.01 -8.29
CA ALA A 192 0.59 -13.91 -9.56
C ALA A 192 0.36 -15.13 -10.48
N LEU A 193 0.51 -16.34 -9.93
CA LEU A 193 0.37 -17.59 -10.70
C LEU A 193 -1.07 -17.79 -11.21
N VAL A 194 -2.06 -17.59 -10.35
CA VAL A 194 -3.48 -17.73 -10.72
C VAL A 194 -3.93 -16.62 -11.67
N ALA A 195 -3.41 -15.39 -11.53
CA ALA A 195 -3.70 -14.29 -12.46
C ALA A 195 -3.21 -14.62 -13.88
N LYS A 196 -2.02 -15.22 -14.00
CA LYS A 196 -1.52 -15.79 -15.26
C LYS A 196 -2.47 -16.86 -15.80
N GLU A 197 -2.78 -17.91 -15.03
CA GLU A 197 -3.65 -19.01 -15.47
C GLU A 197 -5.06 -18.57 -15.89
N ALA A 198 -5.57 -17.49 -15.30
CA ALA A 198 -6.84 -16.87 -15.68
C ALA A 198 -6.71 -16.04 -16.97
N ALA A 199 -5.63 -15.26 -17.12
CA ALA A 199 -5.46 -14.33 -18.24
C ALA A 199 -4.96 -14.99 -19.53
N GLU A 200 -4.15 -16.06 -19.47
CA GLU A 200 -3.74 -16.84 -20.65
C GLU A 200 -4.97 -17.38 -21.43
N LYS A 201 -6.05 -17.73 -20.70
CA LYS A 201 -7.34 -18.16 -21.28
C LYS A 201 -8.02 -17.05 -22.08
N PHE A 202 -7.74 -15.76 -21.80
CA PHE A 202 -8.28 -14.66 -22.60
C PHE A 202 -7.62 -14.61 -23.98
N ASN A 203 -6.29 -14.72 -24.06
CA ASN A 203 -5.52 -14.64 -25.31
C ASN A 203 -4.25 -15.53 -25.26
N PRO A 204 -4.32 -16.80 -25.72
CA PRO A 204 -3.20 -17.74 -25.65
C PRO A 204 -1.93 -17.36 -26.44
N ASN A 205 -1.97 -16.26 -27.22
CA ASN A 205 -0.81 -15.72 -27.93
C ASN A 205 0.05 -14.78 -27.07
N VAL A 206 -0.36 -14.48 -25.82
CA VAL A 206 0.39 -13.62 -24.89
C VAL A 206 1.23 -14.49 -23.97
N LYS A 207 2.54 -14.27 -23.98
CA LYS A 207 3.48 -14.87 -23.03
C LYS A 207 3.33 -14.17 -21.68
N ILE A 208 2.72 -14.84 -20.71
CA ILE A 208 2.63 -14.33 -19.34
C ILE A 208 3.68 -15.04 -18.47
N VAL A 209 4.53 -14.28 -17.80
CA VAL A 209 5.49 -14.77 -16.80
C VAL A 209 5.02 -14.28 -15.45
N ALA A 210 5.01 -15.15 -14.44
CA ALA A 210 4.49 -14.83 -13.11
C ALA A 210 5.49 -15.23 -12.04
N HIS A 211 5.79 -14.29 -11.15
CA HIS A 211 6.70 -14.43 -10.03
C HIS A 211 5.89 -14.30 -8.74
N HIS A 212 5.83 -15.36 -7.95
CA HIS A 212 5.31 -15.28 -6.58
C HIS A 212 6.46 -14.83 -5.67
N ALA A 213 6.67 -13.52 -5.60
CA ALA A 213 7.87 -12.92 -5.01
C ALA A 213 7.64 -11.47 -4.56
N ASN A 214 8.48 -11.00 -3.64
CA ASN A 214 8.53 -9.59 -3.27
C ASN A 214 9.37 -8.83 -4.30
N ILE A 215 8.85 -7.75 -4.88
CA ILE A 215 9.56 -6.93 -5.87
C ILE A 215 10.89 -6.32 -5.34
N LYS A 216 11.06 -6.23 -4.03
CA LYS A 216 12.30 -5.82 -3.35
C LYS A 216 13.38 -6.93 -3.30
N GLY A 217 13.11 -8.11 -3.87
CA GLY A 217 14.01 -9.26 -3.87
C GLY A 217 15.25 -9.07 -4.74
N GLU A 218 16.32 -9.79 -4.40
CA GLU A 218 17.63 -9.73 -5.08
C GLU A 218 17.56 -10.23 -6.53
N GLU A 219 16.53 -10.99 -6.89
CA GLU A 219 16.26 -11.46 -8.25
C GLU A 219 15.74 -10.37 -9.21
N PHE A 220 15.46 -9.16 -8.71
CA PHE A 220 14.94 -8.02 -9.48
C PHE A 220 15.89 -6.79 -9.53
N PRO A 221 17.19 -6.94 -9.86
CA PRO A 221 18.15 -5.82 -9.86
C PRO A 221 17.89 -4.82 -11.00
N VAL A 222 18.60 -3.69 -11.00
CA VAL A 222 18.43 -2.61 -12.00
C VAL A 222 18.51 -3.10 -13.47
N PRO A 223 19.45 -4.01 -13.87
CA PRO A 223 19.45 -4.59 -15.22
C PRO A 223 18.19 -5.43 -15.56
N TRP A 224 17.58 -6.06 -14.55
CA TRP A 224 16.31 -6.78 -14.72
C TRP A 224 15.13 -5.81 -14.91
N PHE A 225 15.17 -4.60 -14.34
CA PHE A 225 14.22 -3.55 -14.71
C PHE A 225 14.47 -3.05 -16.14
N GLY A 226 15.74 -2.85 -16.54
CA GLY A 226 16.14 -2.31 -17.85
C GLY A 226 15.71 -3.12 -19.08
N GLN A 227 15.29 -4.38 -18.92
CA GLN A 227 14.78 -5.21 -20.03
C GLN A 227 13.31 -4.92 -20.41
N PHE A 228 12.61 -4.07 -19.66
CA PHE A 228 11.20 -3.74 -19.87
C PHE A 228 11.02 -2.44 -20.64
N SER A 229 10.01 -2.39 -21.51
CA SER A 229 9.67 -1.18 -22.28
C SER A 229 8.85 -0.18 -21.46
N ILE A 230 8.15 -0.67 -20.43
CA ILE A 230 7.29 0.10 -19.52
C ILE A 230 6.98 -0.74 -18.28
N VAL A 231 6.90 -0.10 -17.11
CA VAL A 231 6.49 -0.70 -15.84
C VAL A 231 5.13 -0.12 -15.41
N PHE A 232 4.30 -0.92 -14.75
CA PHE A 232 3.06 -0.48 -14.12
C PHE A 232 3.05 -0.85 -12.63
N ASN A 233 2.76 0.12 -11.76
CA ASN A 233 2.43 -0.12 -10.35
C ASN A 233 0.91 -0.31 -10.20
N ALA A 234 0.52 -1.46 -9.67
CA ALA A 234 -0.81 -1.80 -9.20
C ALA A 234 -0.78 -2.18 -7.69
N LEU A 235 0.15 -1.56 -6.96
CA LEU A 235 0.46 -1.76 -5.55
C LEU A 235 -0.52 -1.04 -4.61
N ASP A 236 -0.50 -1.39 -3.32
CA ASP A 236 -1.30 -0.80 -2.25
C ASP A 236 -0.46 -0.01 -1.23
N ASN A 237 0.69 -0.54 -0.84
CA ASN A 237 1.61 0.03 0.15
C ASN A 237 2.53 1.14 -0.43
N LEU A 238 3.17 1.90 0.47
CA LEU A 238 4.04 3.03 0.13
C LEU A 238 5.48 2.59 -0.21
N GLU A 239 6.00 1.58 0.48
CA GLU A 239 7.41 1.20 0.39
C GLU A 239 7.74 0.53 -0.96
N ALA A 240 6.93 -0.43 -1.41
CA ALA A 240 7.15 -1.07 -2.70
C ALA A 240 7.00 -0.08 -3.88
N ARG A 241 6.12 0.93 -3.76
CA ARG A 241 6.03 2.03 -4.75
C ARG A 241 7.32 2.83 -4.82
N ARG A 242 7.89 3.21 -3.68
CA ARG A 242 9.17 3.92 -3.58
C ARG A 242 10.32 3.10 -4.16
N HIS A 243 10.36 1.81 -3.85
CA HIS A 243 11.34 0.88 -4.42
C HIS A 243 11.21 0.83 -5.95
N VAL A 244 10.02 0.56 -6.51
CA VAL A 244 9.83 0.51 -7.97
C VAL A 244 10.11 1.88 -8.63
N ASN A 245 9.79 3.00 -7.98
CA ASN A 245 10.18 4.34 -8.42
C ASN A 245 11.72 4.49 -8.51
N LYS A 246 12.46 4.10 -7.46
CA LYS A 246 13.93 4.08 -7.45
C LYS A 246 14.50 3.20 -8.56
N MET A 247 14.01 1.97 -8.73
CA MET A 247 14.49 1.03 -9.74
C MET A 247 14.21 1.51 -11.18
N CYS A 248 13.03 2.08 -11.44
CA CYS A 248 12.69 2.64 -12.76
C CYS A 248 13.52 3.88 -13.11
N LEU A 249 13.84 4.74 -12.11
CA LEU A 249 14.73 5.88 -12.30
C LEU A 249 16.18 5.44 -12.53
N ALA A 250 16.66 4.40 -11.84
CA ALA A 250 17.98 3.84 -12.07
C ALA A 250 18.09 3.27 -13.50
N ALA A 251 17.16 2.37 -13.87
CA ALA A 251 17.10 1.68 -15.16
C ALA A 251 16.64 2.55 -16.35
N ASP A 252 16.22 3.80 -16.11
CA ASP A 252 15.63 4.74 -17.08
C ASP A 252 14.34 4.24 -17.79
N VAL A 253 13.64 3.28 -17.20
CA VAL A 253 12.38 2.73 -17.74
C VAL A 253 11.18 3.59 -17.32
N PRO A 254 10.25 3.93 -18.23
CA PRO A 254 9.05 4.69 -17.86
C PRO A 254 8.10 3.85 -16.98
N LEU A 255 7.58 4.48 -15.93
CA LEU A 255 6.66 3.89 -14.96
C LEU A 255 5.29 4.55 -15.03
N ILE A 256 4.23 3.74 -15.08
CA ILE A 256 2.84 4.15 -14.84
C ILE A 256 2.52 3.86 -13.38
N GLU A 257 2.43 4.92 -12.58
CA GLU A 257 1.98 4.85 -11.18
C GLU A 257 0.46 4.93 -11.12
N SER A 258 -0.19 4.15 -10.24
CA SER A 258 -1.63 4.19 -10.05
C SER A 258 -2.10 3.83 -8.63
N GLY A 259 -3.27 4.34 -8.25
CA GLY A 259 -3.86 4.09 -6.95
C GLY A 259 -5.37 4.37 -6.90
N THR A 260 -6.04 3.80 -5.90
CA THR A 260 -7.50 3.85 -5.72
C THR A 260 -7.87 3.88 -4.24
N THR A 261 -8.78 4.77 -3.85
CA THR A 261 -9.35 4.87 -2.49
C THR A 261 -10.85 5.08 -2.61
N GLY A 262 -11.61 4.01 -2.36
CA GLY A 262 -13.07 3.97 -2.48
C GLY A 262 -13.53 4.28 -3.90
N PHE A 263 -14.15 5.45 -4.07
CA PHE A 263 -14.61 5.98 -5.34
C PHE A 263 -13.54 6.79 -6.10
N ASN A 264 -12.46 7.20 -5.43
CA ASN A 264 -11.42 8.03 -6.00
C ASN A 264 -10.27 7.17 -6.57
N GLY A 265 -9.54 7.71 -7.54
CA GLY A 265 -8.33 7.07 -8.07
C GLY A 265 -7.45 8.02 -8.85
N GLN A 266 -6.22 7.60 -9.13
CA GLN A 266 -5.23 8.42 -9.85
C GLN A 266 -4.32 7.59 -10.76
N VAL A 267 -3.80 8.22 -11.82
CA VAL A 267 -2.75 7.71 -12.70
C VAL A 267 -1.72 8.80 -12.98
N GLN A 268 -0.43 8.47 -12.89
CA GLN A 268 0.70 9.38 -13.18
C GLN A 268 1.74 8.67 -14.07
N VAL A 269 2.29 9.39 -15.05
CA VAL A 269 3.44 8.92 -15.85
C VAL A 269 4.74 9.46 -15.24
N ILE A 270 5.65 8.55 -14.88
CA ILE A 270 6.98 8.84 -14.35
C ILE A 270 8.03 8.48 -15.41
N LYS A 271 8.84 9.46 -15.83
CA LYS A 271 10.01 9.26 -16.69
C LYS A 271 11.13 10.20 -16.24
N LYS A 272 12.28 9.63 -15.89
CA LYS A 272 13.54 10.29 -15.50
C LYS A 272 13.82 11.52 -16.38
N GLY A 273 14.14 12.66 -15.77
CA GLY A 273 14.42 13.92 -16.46
C GLY A 273 13.25 14.60 -17.18
N VAL A 274 12.10 13.94 -17.35
CA VAL A 274 10.96 14.46 -18.13
C VAL A 274 9.76 14.81 -17.24
N THR A 275 9.40 13.94 -16.29
CA THR A 275 8.29 14.17 -15.35
C THR A 275 8.68 13.95 -13.90
N ALA A 276 7.90 14.52 -12.98
CA ALA A 276 8.00 14.30 -11.55
C ALA A 276 7.97 12.80 -11.22
N CYS A 277 8.92 12.35 -10.41
CA CYS A 277 8.90 10.99 -9.87
C CYS A 277 7.88 10.87 -8.73
N TYR A 278 7.67 9.66 -8.22
CA TYR A 278 6.73 9.42 -7.13
C TYR A 278 7.05 10.28 -5.89
N ASP A 279 8.32 10.39 -5.53
CA ASP A 279 8.83 11.10 -4.35
C ASP A 279 9.16 12.59 -4.60
N CYS A 280 8.80 13.16 -5.75
CA CYS A 280 8.79 14.62 -5.98
C CYS A 280 7.73 15.37 -5.16
N THR A 281 6.94 14.67 -4.35
CA THR A 281 5.93 15.24 -3.47
C THR A 281 5.82 14.36 -2.24
N THR A 282 6.10 14.95 -1.07
CA THR A 282 5.91 14.33 0.24
C THR A 282 4.56 13.65 0.31
N LYS A 283 4.52 12.40 0.80
CA LYS A 283 3.28 11.70 1.11
C LYS A 283 3.06 11.84 2.60
N ASP A 284 1.80 11.99 3.02
CA ASP A 284 1.44 11.98 4.43
C ASP A 284 1.94 10.67 5.06
N THR A 285 2.67 10.80 6.18
CA THR A 285 3.11 9.63 6.94
C THR A 285 1.91 8.98 7.61
N PRO A 286 1.88 7.63 7.73
CA PRO A 286 0.90 6.96 8.58
C PRO A 286 0.96 7.53 10.00
N LYS A 287 -0.20 7.79 10.61
CA LYS A 287 -0.28 8.37 11.96
C LYS A 287 0.38 7.43 12.97
N THR A 288 1.53 7.83 13.48
CA THR A 288 2.15 7.22 14.65
C THR A 288 1.58 7.83 15.94
N PHE A 289 1.59 7.06 17.02
CA PHE A 289 1.10 7.48 18.33
C PHE A 289 2.22 7.30 19.36
N PRO A 290 2.45 8.25 20.29
CA PRO A 290 3.49 8.10 21.30
C PRO A 290 3.29 6.85 22.16
N VAL A 291 4.38 6.12 22.46
CA VAL A 291 4.33 4.86 23.23
C VAL A 291 3.67 5.06 24.61
N CYS A 292 3.89 6.21 25.25
CA CYS A 292 3.23 6.60 26.51
C CYS A 292 1.70 6.81 26.39
N THR A 293 1.20 7.22 25.22
CA THR A 293 -0.24 7.27 24.92
C THR A 293 -0.80 5.87 24.72
N ILE A 294 -0.06 4.98 24.04
CA ILE A 294 -0.49 3.59 23.79
C ILE A 294 -0.46 2.74 25.07
N ARG A 295 0.65 2.73 25.82
CA ARG A 295 0.83 1.92 27.04
C ARG A 295 0.10 2.49 28.26
N SER A 296 0.11 3.80 28.48
CA SER A 296 -0.28 4.39 29.78
C SER A 296 -1.52 5.30 29.73
N THR A 297 -1.74 6.07 28.67
CA THR A 297 -2.79 7.11 28.65
C THR A 297 -3.64 7.18 27.37
N PRO A 298 -4.26 6.06 26.93
CA PRO A 298 -5.12 6.06 25.75
C PRO A 298 -6.34 6.98 25.96
N SER A 299 -6.70 7.71 24.90
CA SER A 299 -7.83 8.67 24.89
C SER A 299 -8.80 8.48 23.72
N GLN A 300 -8.59 7.46 22.88
CA GLN A 300 -9.35 7.19 21.66
C GLN A 300 -9.31 5.67 21.36
N PRO A 301 -10.32 5.10 20.67
CA PRO A 301 -10.36 3.66 20.38
C PRO A 301 -9.13 3.16 19.62
N ILE A 302 -8.58 3.97 18.70
CA ILE A 302 -7.37 3.62 17.94
C ILE A 302 -6.16 3.33 18.85
N HIS A 303 -6.04 4.00 20.00
CA HIS A 303 -4.95 3.74 20.94
C HIS A 303 -5.08 2.36 21.60
N CYS A 304 -6.31 1.94 21.93
CA CYS A 304 -6.58 0.60 22.46
C CYS A 304 -6.41 -0.50 21.39
N ILE A 305 -6.79 -0.21 20.15
CA ILE A 305 -6.61 -1.11 18.99
C ILE A 305 -5.11 -1.30 18.66
N VAL A 306 -4.33 -0.21 18.63
CA VAL A 306 -2.88 -0.26 18.41
C VAL A 306 -2.17 -0.99 19.56
N TRP A 307 -2.59 -0.78 20.81
CA TRP A 307 -2.08 -1.56 21.94
C TRP A 307 -2.37 -3.07 21.78
N ALA A 308 -3.61 -3.44 21.46
CA ALA A 308 -3.98 -4.86 21.31
C ALA A 308 -3.25 -5.52 20.13
N LYS A 309 -3.18 -4.83 18.99
CA LYS A 309 -2.55 -5.30 17.75
C LYS A 309 -1.02 -5.40 17.84
N SER A 310 -0.36 -4.31 18.24
CA SER A 310 1.10 -4.17 18.07
C SER A 310 1.89 -4.46 19.34
N TYR A 311 1.29 -4.32 20.53
CA TYR A 311 1.96 -4.62 21.79
C TYR A 311 1.52 -5.98 22.35
N LEU A 312 0.23 -6.13 22.66
CA LEU A 312 -0.27 -7.33 23.36
C LEU A 312 -0.11 -8.62 22.53
N MET A 313 -0.40 -8.58 21.22
CA MET A 313 -0.16 -9.73 20.33
C MET A 313 1.33 -10.10 20.26
N ASN A 314 2.21 -9.12 20.07
CA ASN A 314 3.63 -9.37 19.84
C ASN A 314 4.33 -9.93 21.10
N GLU A 315 3.98 -9.45 22.29
CA GLU A 315 4.49 -9.98 23.56
C GLU A 315 4.09 -11.45 23.81
N ILE A 316 2.79 -11.77 23.62
CA ILE A 316 2.25 -13.08 23.98
C ILE A 316 2.49 -14.13 22.89
N PHE A 317 2.45 -13.74 21.61
CA PHE A 317 2.50 -14.66 20.47
C PHE A 317 3.58 -14.33 19.43
N GLY A 318 4.18 -13.14 19.45
CA GLY A 318 5.20 -12.71 18.49
C GLY A 318 6.63 -12.85 19.00
N VAL A 319 7.51 -12.01 18.47
CA VAL A 319 8.82 -11.70 19.08
C VAL A 319 8.61 -10.50 20.01
N SER A 320 9.12 -10.57 21.24
CA SER A 320 9.09 -9.44 22.17
C SER A 320 10.07 -8.36 21.71
N GLU A 321 9.55 -7.20 21.33
CA GLU A 321 10.32 -6.07 20.76
C GLU A 321 11.26 -5.44 21.80
N ASP A 322 10.94 -5.57 23.10
CA ASP A 322 11.74 -5.07 24.21
C ASP A 322 13.14 -5.74 24.27
N GLN A 323 13.36 -6.92 23.67
CA GLN A 323 14.69 -7.58 23.68
C GLN A 323 15.80 -6.73 23.03
N SER A 324 15.47 -5.92 22.01
CA SER A 324 16.41 -4.98 21.38
C SER A 324 16.61 -3.67 22.15
N VAL A 325 15.84 -3.41 23.22
CA VAL A 325 15.93 -2.18 24.02
C VAL A 325 16.92 -2.34 25.19
N PHE A 326 17.39 -3.55 25.48
CA PHE A 326 18.28 -3.82 26.61
C PHE A 326 19.78 -3.53 26.37
N ASP A 327 20.19 -3.07 25.19
CA ASP A 327 21.60 -2.83 24.81
C ASP A 327 22.13 -1.43 25.21
N HIS A 328 21.51 -0.81 26.21
CA HIS A 328 21.91 0.47 26.81
C HIS A 328 22.13 0.30 28.33
N SER A 329 22.77 -0.81 28.73
CA SER A 329 22.80 -1.28 30.12
C SER A 329 23.85 -0.63 31.03
N GLU A 330 24.40 0.53 30.68
CA GLU A 330 25.49 1.18 31.43
C GLU A 330 25.08 2.45 32.21
N ASP A 331 23.90 3.03 31.97
CA ASP A 331 23.41 4.19 32.72
C ASP A 331 22.83 3.81 34.10
N ALA A 332 23.61 4.11 35.15
CA ALA A 332 23.35 3.67 36.52
C ALA A 332 22.14 4.35 37.21
N GLU A 333 21.58 5.44 36.65
CA GLU A 333 20.53 6.23 37.30
C GLU A 333 19.14 5.55 37.27
N ASN A 334 18.86 4.71 36.26
CA ASN A 334 17.55 4.09 36.04
C ASN A 334 17.38 2.70 36.68
N ALA A 335 18.18 2.35 37.69
CA ALA A 335 18.21 1.01 38.29
C ALA A 335 16.83 0.48 38.75
N HIS A 336 15.96 1.34 39.30
CA HIS A 336 14.60 0.98 39.72
C HIS A 336 13.68 0.68 38.53
N GLU A 337 13.75 1.46 37.46
CA GLU A 337 12.97 1.23 36.23
C GLU A 337 13.42 -0.06 35.53
N ILE A 338 14.74 -0.30 35.48
CA ILE A 338 15.33 -1.55 34.98
C ILE A 338 14.86 -2.77 35.81
N GLU A 339 14.69 -2.64 37.13
CA GLU A 339 14.16 -3.73 37.96
C GLU A 339 12.66 -3.99 37.71
N GLU A 340 11.85 -2.95 37.57
CA GLU A 340 10.42 -3.06 37.24
C GLU A 340 10.19 -3.62 35.82
N LEU A 341 10.97 -3.21 34.83
CA LEU A 341 10.95 -3.78 33.48
C LEU A 341 11.33 -5.27 33.48
N LYS A 342 12.33 -5.67 34.29
CA LYS A 342 12.69 -7.09 34.48
C LYS A 342 11.56 -7.89 35.13
N LYS A 343 10.82 -7.32 36.09
CA LYS A 343 9.61 -7.95 36.68
C LYS A 343 8.48 -8.06 35.66
N GLU A 344 8.23 -7.02 34.86
CA GLU A 344 7.21 -7.00 33.82
C GLU A 344 7.47 -8.06 32.75
N SER A 345 8.70 -8.12 32.23
CA SER A 345 9.16 -9.13 31.27
C SER A 345 9.09 -10.56 31.86
N ALA A 346 9.52 -10.77 33.10
CA ALA A 346 9.42 -12.08 33.76
C ALA A 346 7.96 -12.53 33.95
N ALA A 347 7.05 -11.60 34.25
CA ALA A 347 5.62 -11.89 34.37
C ALA A 347 4.99 -12.23 33.02
N LEU A 348 5.27 -11.47 31.95
CA LEU A 348 4.79 -11.76 30.60
C LEU A 348 5.35 -13.09 30.07
N LYS A 349 6.64 -13.38 30.31
CA LYS A 349 7.24 -14.68 29.99
C LYS A 349 6.52 -15.85 30.67
N LYS A 350 6.20 -15.74 31.96
CA LYS A 350 5.43 -16.77 32.69
C LYS A 350 4.04 -17.01 32.08
N ILE A 351 3.43 -15.99 31.47
CA ILE A 351 2.14 -16.10 30.79
C ILE A 351 2.30 -16.72 29.38
N ARG A 352 3.35 -16.35 28.65
CA ARG A 352 3.78 -16.97 27.37
C ARG A 352 4.12 -18.47 27.52
N ASP A 353 4.74 -18.84 28.65
CA ASP A 353 5.02 -20.24 29.01
C ASP A 353 3.74 -21.02 29.39
N ALA A 354 2.65 -20.33 29.77
CA ALA A 354 1.35 -20.94 30.07
C ALA A 354 0.46 -21.15 28.83
N VAL A 355 0.84 -20.67 27.64
CA VAL A 355 0.06 -20.83 26.39
C VAL A 355 -0.31 -22.29 26.17
N GLY A 356 -1.61 -22.59 26.10
CA GLY A 356 -2.14 -23.96 26.01
C GLY A 356 -2.67 -24.55 27.32
N THR A 357 -2.49 -23.91 28.47
CA THR A 357 -3.13 -24.33 29.73
C THR A 357 -4.52 -23.67 29.91
N PRO A 358 -5.47 -24.31 30.62
CA PRO A 358 -6.76 -23.71 30.93
C PRO A 358 -6.71 -22.42 31.75
N SER A 359 -5.59 -22.16 32.45
CA SER A 359 -5.38 -20.96 33.27
C SER A 359 -4.86 -19.76 32.48
N PHE A 360 -4.37 -19.95 31.25
CA PHE A 360 -3.73 -18.90 30.45
C PHE A 360 -4.63 -17.68 30.16
N PRO A 361 -5.91 -17.83 29.76
CA PRO A 361 -6.79 -16.68 29.54
C PRO A 361 -7.00 -15.81 30.78
N GLN A 362 -7.17 -16.42 31.95
CA GLN A 362 -7.30 -15.72 33.23
C GLN A 362 -5.98 -15.07 33.64
N MET A 363 -4.86 -15.80 33.58
CA MET A 363 -3.52 -15.26 33.88
C MET A 363 -3.16 -14.05 33.02
N LEU A 364 -3.55 -14.04 31.74
CA LEU A 364 -3.34 -12.88 30.86
C LEU A 364 -4.27 -11.72 31.23
N PHE A 365 -5.57 -11.98 31.44
CA PHE A 365 -6.55 -10.97 31.84
C PHE A 365 -6.13 -10.27 33.14
N ASP A 366 -5.81 -11.04 34.18
CA ASP A 366 -5.44 -10.54 35.50
C ASP A 366 -4.14 -9.72 35.44
N LYS A 367 -3.19 -10.04 34.55
CA LYS A 367 -2.01 -9.19 34.32
C LYS A 367 -2.40 -7.86 33.70
N VAL A 368 -3.06 -7.86 32.54
CA VAL A 368 -3.15 -6.68 31.66
C VAL A 368 -4.39 -5.81 31.86
N PHE A 369 -5.44 -6.35 32.49
CA PHE A 369 -6.71 -5.65 32.77
C PHE A 369 -6.98 -5.46 34.27
N ASN A 370 -6.29 -6.21 35.15
CA ASN A 370 -6.25 -5.95 36.59
C ASN A 370 -4.91 -5.32 37.01
N SER A 371 -3.86 -6.11 37.21
CA SER A 371 -2.62 -5.73 37.91
C SER A 371 -1.87 -4.55 37.28
N ASP A 372 -1.74 -4.52 35.95
CA ASP A 372 -1.12 -3.39 35.25
C ASP A 372 -1.96 -2.11 35.36
N ILE A 373 -3.29 -2.26 35.40
CA ILE A 373 -4.21 -1.14 35.59
C ILE A 373 -4.13 -0.65 37.04
N GLU A 374 -3.97 -1.51 38.05
CA GLU A 374 -3.77 -1.10 39.45
C GLU A 374 -2.44 -0.38 39.66
N ARG A 375 -1.35 -0.89 39.06
CA ARG A 375 -0.04 -0.23 39.03
C ARG A 375 -0.15 1.16 38.39
N LEU A 376 -0.76 1.25 37.21
CA LEU A 376 -1.00 2.50 36.48
C LEU A 376 -1.91 3.49 37.26
N ARG A 377 -2.91 2.97 37.98
CA ARG A 377 -3.78 3.73 38.90
C ARG A 377 -3.04 4.28 40.12
N SER A 378 -1.88 3.74 40.50
CA SER A 378 -1.11 4.24 41.65
C SER A 378 -0.34 5.53 41.36
N VAL A 379 -0.06 5.82 40.08
CA VAL A 379 0.63 7.04 39.61
C VAL A 379 -0.30 8.26 39.68
N GLY A 380 -0.53 8.76 40.89
CA GLY A 380 -1.61 9.72 41.21
C GLY A 380 -1.61 11.01 40.38
N ASP A 381 -0.44 11.56 40.05
CA ASP A 381 -0.31 12.80 39.28
C ASP A 381 -0.88 12.70 37.86
N MET A 382 -0.79 11.52 37.23
CA MET A 382 -1.29 11.24 35.88
C MET A 382 -2.82 11.39 35.75
N TRP A 383 -3.53 11.26 36.88
CA TRP A 383 -4.99 11.23 36.94
C TRP A 383 -5.61 12.52 37.50
N LYS A 384 -4.82 13.60 37.66
CA LYS A 384 -5.31 14.91 38.13
C LYS A 384 -6.25 15.59 37.14
N SER A 385 -6.08 15.37 35.84
CA SER A 385 -6.82 16.02 34.74
C SER A 385 -7.52 15.03 33.80
N ARG A 386 -7.59 13.74 34.16
CA ARG A 386 -8.13 12.65 33.32
C ARG A 386 -8.94 11.67 34.17
N ARG A 387 -9.93 11.00 33.59
CA ARG A 387 -10.61 9.87 34.26
C ARG A 387 -9.56 8.82 34.61
N LYS A 388 -9.45 8.50 35.91
CA LYS A 388 -8.65 7.39 36.40
C LYS A 388 -9.25 6.08 35.87
N PRO A 389 -8.48 5.19 35.22
CA PRO A 389 -9.03 3.93 34.70
C PRO A 389 -9.56 3.05 35.83
N GLU A 390 -10.33 2.02 35.49
CA GLU A 390 -10.94 1.07 36.42
C GLU A 390 -10.41 -0.35 36.16
N SER A 391 -9.71 -0.95 37.14
CA SER A 391 -9.26 -2.35 37.05
C SER A 391 -10.46 -3.29 37.08
N LEU A 392 -10.39 -4.36 36.29
CA LEU A 392 -11.44 -5.38 36.20
C LEU A 392 -11.02 -6.65 36.95
N ASP A 393 -11.99 -7.35 37.53
CA ASP A 393 -11.79 -8.66 38.16
C ASP A 393 -12.34 -9.76 37.25
N TYR A 394 -11.51 -10.77 36.93
CA TYR A 394 -11.88 -11.82 35.96
C TYR A 394 -13.10 -12.62 36.43
N ASP A 395 -13.09 -13.10 37.68
CA ASP A 395 -14.15 -13.97 38.20
C ASP A 395 -15.51 -13.24 38.28
N THR A 396 -15.49 -11.94 38.63
CA THR A 396 -16.67 -11.07 38.65
C THR A 396 -17.28 -10.91 37.24
N VAL A 397 -16.48 -10.52 36.24
CA VAL A 397 -16.98 -10.32 34.87
C VAL A 397 -17.36 -11.65 34.23
N PHE A 398 -16.61 -12.73 34.49
CA PHE A 398 -16.91 -14.06 33.97
C PHE A 398 -18.21 -14.64 34.56
N THR A 399 -18.50 -14.38 35.84
CA THR A 399 -19.79 -14.76 36.46
C THR A 399 -20.97 -14.03 35.79
N GLN A 400 -20.80 -12.75 35.49
CA GLN A 400 -21.80 -11.92 34.80
C GLN A 400 -22.00 -12.37 33.33
N ALA A 401 -20.96 -12.95 32.71
CA ALA A 401 -20.98 -13.42 31.32
C ALA A 401 -21.82 -14.66 31.02
N THR A 402 -22.60 -15.18 31.99
CA THR A 402 -23.44 -16.38 31.83
C THR A 402 -24.30 -16.36 30.54
N ASN A 403 -24.92 -15.22 30.21
CA ASN A 403 -25.72 -15.08 28.98
C ASN A 403 -24.83 -15.01 27.71
N ALA A 404 -23.72 -14.27 27.77
CA ALA A 404 -22.77 -14.12 26.65
C ALA A 404 -22.06 -15.43 26.29
N ILE A 405 -21.88 -16.33 27.27
CA ILE A 405 -21.38 -17.69 27.03
C ILE A 405 -22.40 -18.50 26.21
N ALA A 406 -23.71 -18.33 26.47
CA ALA A 406 -24.76 -19.04 25.75
C ALA A 406 -25.00 -18.50 24.34
N SER A 407 -24.85 -17.19 24.11
CA SER A 407 -25.01 -16.54 22.79
C SER A 407 -23.71 -16.36 22.01
N LYS A 408 -22.58 -16.94 22.45
CA LYS A 408 -21.24 -16.73 21.85
C LYS A 408 -21.22 -16.84 20.33
N ASP A 409 -21.83 -17.89 19.78
CA ASP A 409 -21.82 -18.14 18.35
C ASP A 409 -22.68 -17.13 17.59
N GLU A 410 -23.72 -16.55 18.20
CA GLU A 410 -24.48 -15.42 17.63
C GLU A 410 -23.63 -14.13 17.65
N THR A 411 -22.93 -13.87 18.76
CA THR A 411 -22.01 -12.74 18.94
C THR A 411 -20.84 -12.75 17.94
N LEU A 412 -20.35 -13.93 17.56
CA LEU A 412 -19.31 -14.11 16.54
C LEU A 412 -19.82 -14.04 15.08
N ASN A 413 -21.13 -14.04 14.85
CA ASN A 413 -21.74 -13.91 13.52
C ASN A 413 -22.18 -12.47 13.17
N ASP A 414 -22.31 -11.57 14.15
CA ASP A 414 -22.61 -10.15 13.94
C ASP A 414 -21.36 -9.28 14.14
N ASP A 415 -20.62 -9.08 13.04
CA ASP A 415 -19.41 -8.25 13.00
C ASP A 415 -19.67 -6.75 13.23
N GLN A 416 -20.90 -6.26 13.04
CA GLN A 416 -21.22 -4.83 13.06
C GLN A 416 -21.79 -4.35 14.39
N ARG A 417 -22.24 -5.26 15.25
CA ARG A 417 -22.63 -4.94 16.62
C ARG A 417 -21.42 -4.64 17.50
N VAL A 418 -21.57 -3.70 18.43
CA VAL A 418 -20.61 -3.49 19.52
C VAL A 418 -20.89 -4.50 20.63
N TRP A 419 -19.88 -5.27 21.01
CA TRP A 419 -19.97 -6.28 22.06
C TRP A 419 -19.94 -5.65 23.47
N THR A 420 -20.68 -6.20 24.43
CA THR A 420 -20.62 -5.80 25.85
C THR A 420 -19.31 -6.27 26.51
N LEU A 421 -18.98 -5.80 27.72
CA LEU A 421 -17.74 -6.20 28.40
C LEU A 421 -17.65 -7.73 28.57
N GLU A 422 -18.77 -8.34 28.91
CA GLU A 422 -18.93 -9.78 29.13
C GLU A 422 -18.74 -10.56 27.81
N GLU A 423 -19.32 -10.07 26.72
CA GLU A 423 -19.15 -10.66 25.39
C GLU A 423 -17.70 -10.54 24.90
N ASN A 424 -17.06 -9.39 25.11
CA ASN A 424 -15.64 -9.23 24.81
C ASN A 424 -14.79 -10.22 25.64
N LEU A 425 -15.10 -10.47 26.92
CA LEU A 425 -14.39 -11.47 27.73
C LEU A 425 -14.56 -12.89 27.17
N VAL A 426 -15.76 -13.26 26.72
CA VAL A 426 -16.01 -14.58 26.11
C VAL A 426 -15.24 -14.74 24.79
N VAL A 427 -15.22 -13.71 23.93
CA VAL A 427 -14.45 -13.72 22.67
C VAL A 427 -12.94 -13.68 22.91
N PHE A 428 -12.47 -12.93 23.92
CA PHE A 428 -11.07 -12.92 24.35
C PHE A 428 -10.60 -14.31 24.75
N ARG A 429 -11.39 -15.01 25.58
CA ARG A 429 -11.07 -16.39 25.97
C ARG A 429 -11.11 -17.36 24.78
N ASP A 430 -12.15 -17.29 23.95
CA ASP A 430 -12.32 -18.22 22.81
C ASP A 430 -11.20 -18.06 21.77
N SER A 431 -10.81 -16.82 21.45
CA SER A 431 -9.68 -16.52 20.57
C SER A 431 -8.34 -16.97 21.17
N LEU A 432 -8.11 -16.77 22.47
CA LEU A 432 -6.93 -17.33 23.17
C LEU A 432 -6.91 -18.87 23.17
N ASP A 433 -8.06 -19.53 23.34
CA ASP A 433 -8.19 -20.99 23.26
C ASP A 433 -7.93 -21.52 21.83
N ARG A 434 -8.17 -20.73 20.78
CA ARG A 434 -7.82 -21.04 19.38
C ARG A 434 -6.34 -20.78 19.09
N LEU A 435 -5.85 -19.56 19.37
CA LEU A 435 -4.44 -19.17 19.19
C LEU A 435 -3.49 -20.10 19.96
N SER A 436 -3.86 -20.54 21.17
CA SER A 436 -3.06 -21.49 21.96
C SER A 436 -2.88 -22.84 21.27
N LYS A 437 -3.94 -23.41 20.68
CA LYS A 437 -3.85 -24.68 19.95
C LYS A 437 -2.93 -24.54 18.73
N ARG A 438 -3.11 -23.46 17.97
CA ARG A 438 -2.29 -23.12 16.81
C ARG A 438 -0.81 -22.93 17.17
N MET A 439 -0.51 -22.31 18.32
CA MET A 439 0.86 -22.20 18.86
C MET A 439 1.45 -23.57 19.24
N LEU A 440 0.66 -24.48 19.83
CA LEU A 440 1.13 -25.84 20.15
C LEU A 440 1.39 -26.67 18.89
N GLU A 441 0.54 -26.55 17.88
CA GLU A 441 0.73 -27.19 16.57
C GLU A 441 2.01 -26.69 15.88
N LEU A 442 2.24 -25.37 15.86
CA LEU A 442 3.47 -24.77 15.35
C LEU A 442 4.73 -25.15 16.16
N LYS A 443 4.61 -25.35 17.49
CA LYS A 443 5.70 -25.88 18.33
C LYS A 443 6.01 -27.35 18.04
N GLY A 444 5.01 -28.14 17.63
CA GLY A 444 5.16 -29.56 17.32
C GLY A 444 5.73 -29.86 15.93
N ASN A 445 5.41 -29.04 14.93
CA ASN A 445 5.68 -29.33 13.51
C ASN A 445 7.09 -28.84 13.05
N ARG A 446 8.14 -29.18 13.81
CA ARG A 446 9.50 -28.60 13.66
C ARG A 446 10.42 -29.39 12.72
N ASP A 447 10.57 -28.91 11.48
CA ASP A 447 11.67 -29.28 10.56
C ASP A 447 12.94 -28.40 10.72
N LEU A 448 12.86 -27.27 11.45
CA LEU A 448 13.97 -26.31 11.59
C LEU A 448 14.32 -26.01 13.07
N PRO A 449 15.56 -26.26 13.51
CA PRO A 449 16.03 -25.89 14.84
C PRO A 449 16.53 -24.44 14.88
N GLY A 450 15.86 -23.57 15.64
CA GLY A 450 16.36 -22.23 15.97
C GLY A 450 15.28 -21.20 16.28
N ALA A 451 14.24 -21.12 15.46
CA ALA A 451 13.15 -20.16 15.66
C ALA A 451 12.16 -20.62 16.74
N GLU A 452 11.72 -19.70 17.61
CA GLU A 452 10.41 -19.84 18.27
C GLU A 452 9.30 -19.60 17.23
N PRO A 453 8.23 -20.41 17.21
CA PRO A 453 7.09 -20.14 16.35
C PRO A 453 6.35 -18.90 16.83
N THR A 454 5.97 -18.04 15.89
CA THR A 454 5.28 -16.78 16.17
C THR A 454 3.96 -16.67 15.41
N ILE A 455 3.03 -15.92 15.98
CA ILE A 455 1.82 -15.42 15.31
C ILE A 455 1.86 -13.90 15.36
N SER A 456 1.84 -13.26 14.19
CA SER A 456 1.59 -11.84 14.04
C SER A 456 0.13 -11.58 13.67
N PHE A 457 -0.33 -10.33 13.80
CA PHE A 457 -1.68 -9.96 13.39
C PHE A 457 -1.84 -9.90 11.86
N ASP A 458 -2.76 -10.69 11.31
CA ASP A 458 -3.39 -10.45 10.01
C ASP A 458 -4.87 -10.08 10.23
N LYS A 459 -5.35 -9.05 9.49
CA LYS A 459 -6.77 -8.65 9.51
C LYS A 459 -7.70 -9.73 8.96
N ASP A 460 -7.22 -10.65 8.12
CA ASP A 460 -8.00 -11.72 7.51
C ASP A 460 -7.80 -13.09 8.20
N ASP A 461 -7.03 -13.14 9.29
CA ASP A 461 -7.04 -14.22 10.26
C ASP A 461 -8.11 -13.95 11.33
N ILE A 462 -9.05 -14.88 11.46
CA ILE A 462 -10.17 -14.79 12.40
C ILE A 462 -9.67 -14.86 13.85
N ASP A 463 -8.69 -15.70 14.15
CA ASP A 463 -8.20 -15.89 15.52
C ASP A 463 -7.48 -14.63 16.03
N ALA A 464 -6.63 -14.04 15.19
CA ALA A 464 -5.93 -12.79 15.50
C ALA A 464 -6.87 -11.58 15.56
N LEU A 465 -7.84 -11.48 14.66
CA LEU A 465 -8.80 -10.38 14.64
C LEU A 465 -9.71 -10.38 15.86
N ASP A 466 -10.21 -11.55 16.27
CA ASP A 466 -11.09 -11.68 17.43
C ASP A 466 -10.36 -11.25 18.71
N PHE A 467 -9.14 -11.76 18.91
CA PHE A 467 -8.28 -11.42 20.06
C PHE A 467 -7.98 -9.92 20.13
N VAL A 468 -7.63 -9.29 19.01
CA VAL A 468 -7.38 -7.83 18.97
C VAL A 468 -8.67 -7.05 19.25
N SER A 469 -9.80 -7.49 18.71
CA SER A 469 -11.09 -6.80 18.87
C SER A 469 -11.56 -6.81 20.32
N SER A 470 -11.57 -7.99 20.96
CA SER A 470 -11.94 -8.11 22.36
C SER A 470 -10.97 -7.38 23.29
N SER A 471 -9.66 -7.53 23.06
CA SER A 471 -8.64 -6.88 23.92
C SER A 471 -8.69 -5.36 23.83
N ALA A 472 -8.95 -4.81 22.64
CA ALA A 472 -9.11 -3.38 22.44
C ALA A 472 -10.37 -2.84 23.15
N ASN A 473 -11.50 -3.54 23.08
CA ASN A 473 -12.75 -3.12 23.72
C ASN A 473 -12.74 -3.27 25.25
N ILE A 474 -12.15 -4.33 25.80
CA ILE A 474 -11.95 -4.45 27.26
C ILE A 474 -11.10 -3.27 27.75
N ARG A 475 -10.01 -2.94 27.03
CA ARG A 475 -9.18 -1.76 27.33
C ARG A 475 -9.95 -0.44 27.17
N SER A 476 -10.75 -0.28 26.11
CA SER A 476 -11.59 0.92 25.95
C SER A 476 -12.53 1.09 27.15
N THR A 477 -13.18 0.01 27.60
CA THR A 477 -14.06 0.01 28.78
C THR A 477 -13.33 0.49 30.04
N ILE A 478 -12.13 -0.06 30.32
CA ILE A 478 -11.27 0.30 31.47
C ILE A 478 -10.93 1.80 31.53
N PHE A 479 -10.71 2.44 30.38
CA PHE A 479 -10.38 3.87 30.29
C PHE A 479 -11.61 4.77 30.06
N GLY A 480 -12.82 4.21 29.96
CA GLY A 480 -14.04 4.98 29.69
C GLY A 480 -14.15 5.52 28.26
N ILE A 481 -13.58 4.79 27.29
CA ILE A 481 -13.57 5.09 25.85
C ILE A 481 -14.68 4.27 25.16
N ASP A 482 -15.32 4.83 24.14
CA ASP A 482 -16.30 4.12 23.31
C ASP A 482 -15.72 2.83 22.71
N CYS A 483 -16.38 1.70 22.97
CA CYS A 483 -16.09 0.45 22.28
C CYS A 483 -16.49 0.52 20.79
N LYS A 484 -15.93 -0.39 19.99
CA LYS A 484 -16.14 -0.45 18.54
C LYS A 484 -16.56 -1.85 18.10
N SER A 485 -17.24 -1.93 16.96
CA SER A 485 -17.62 -3.22 16.39
C SER A 485 -16.38 -3.96 15.89
N ARG A 486 -16.48 -5.29 15.76
CA ARG A 486 -15.42 -6.10 15.16
C ARG A 486 -15.07 -5.62 13.74
N PHE A 487 -16.07 -5.16 12.99
CA PHE A 487 -15.93 -4.56 11.67
C PHE A 487 -15.10 -3.26 11.70
N ASP A 488 -15.46 -2.31 12.57
CA ASP A 488 -14.70 -1.05 12.75
C ASP A 488 -13.25 -1.34 13.15
N ILE A 489 -13.05 -2.29 14.09
CA ILE A 489 -11.72 -2.66 14.58
C ILE A 489 -10.92 -3.35 13.45
N LYS A 490 -11.54 -4.17 12.61
CA LYS A 490 -10.89 -4.74 11.42
C LYS A 490 -10.44 -3.65 10.44
N GLU A 491 -11.25 -2.62 10.20
CA GLU A 491 -10.88 -1.49 9.35
C GLU A 491 -9.69 -0.70 9.94
N MET A 492 -9.80 -0.32 11.21
CA MET A 492 -8.80 0.47 11.93
C MET A 492 -7.48 -0.27 12.19
N ALA A 493 -7.54 -1.55 12.59
CA ALA A 493 -6.35 -2.38 12.83
C ALA A 493 -5.70 -2.83 11.51
N GLY A 494 -6.51 -3.11 10.49
CA GLY A 494 -6.06 -3.56 9.17
C GLY A 494 -5.58 -2.42 8.25
N ASN A 495 -5.75 -1.15 8.64
CA ASN A 495 -5.58 0.02 7.76
C ASN A 495 -6.33 -0.15 6.43
N ILE A 496 -7.57 -0.66 6.47
CA ILE A 496 -8.27 -1.11 5.28
C ILE A 496 -8.70 0.07 4.41
N ILE A 497 -8.03 0.23 3.27
CA ILE A 497 -8.44 1.17 2.22
C ILE A 497 -9.68 0.58 1.52
N PRO A 498 -10.84 1.28 1.52
CA PRO A 498 -12.02 0.84 0.77
C PRO A 498 -11.69 0.71 -0.71
N ALA A 499 -12.15 -0.34 -1.38
CA ALA A 499 -11.77 -0.61 -2.76
C ALA A 499 -12.90 -1.27 -3.56
N ILE A 500 -13.21 -0.70 -4.72
CA ILE A 500 -14.40 -1.02 -5.52
C ILE A 500 -13.97 -1.46 -6.92
N ALA A 501 -14.56 -2.54 -7.45
CA ALA A 501 -14.22 -3.11 -8.75
C ALA A 501 -14.31 -2.11 -9.92
N THR A 502 -15.32 -1.23 -9.90
CA THR A 502 -15.50 -0.18 -10.92
C THR A 502 -14.39 0.86 -10.89
N THR A 503 -13.99 1.34 -9.70
CA THR A 503 -12.87 2.27 -9.53
C THR A 503 -11.57 1.65 -10.07
N ASN A 504 -11.30 0.38 -9.73
CA ASN A 504 -10.15 -0.36 -10.25
C ASN A 504 -10.16 -0.46 -11.78
N ALA A 505 -11.31 -0.81 -12.37
CA ALA A 505 -11.48 -0.97 -13.82
C ALA A 505 -11.27 0.35 -14.58
N ILE A 506 -11.75 1.47 -14.03
CA ILE A 506 -11.53 2.81 -14.61
C ILE A 506 -10.04 3.16 -14.57
N VAL A 507 -9.39 3.04 -13.40
CA VAL A 507 -7.96 3.35 -13.23
C VAL A 507 -7.09 2.46 -14.13
N ALA A 508 -7.34 1.15 -14.17
CA ALA A 508 -6.64 0.23 -15.06
C ALA A 508 -6.89 0.51 -16.56
N GLY A 509 -7.99 1.15 -16.92
CA GLY A 509 -8.24 1.68 -18.26
C GLY A 509 -7.39 2.91 -18.55
N LEU A 510 -7.34 3.87 -17.62
CA LEU A 510 -6.53 5.08 -17.71
C LEU A 510 -5.03 4.77 -17.82
N CYS A 511 -4.51 3.80 -17.05
CA CYS A 511 -3.12 3.34 -17.14
C CYS A 511 -2.71 2.97 -18.58
N ILE A 512 -3.61 2.29 -19.32
CA ILE A 512 -3.35 1.86 -20.69
C ILE A 512 -3.44 3.03 -21.69
N LEU A 513 -4.33 3.99 -21.45
CA LEU A 513 -4.41 5.21 -22.27
C LEU A 513 -3.16 6.09 -22.12
N GLU A 514 -2.57 6.18 -20.93
CA GLU A 514 -1.28 6.85 -20.74
C GLU A 514 -0.11 6.02 -21.31
N ALA A 515 -0.11 4.69 -21.17
CA ALA A 515 0.88 3.81 -21.80
C ALA A 515 0.91 3.95 -23.34
N PHE A 516 -0.23 4.14 -23.98
CA PHE A 516 -0.32 4.45 -25.43
C PHE A 516 0.31 5.81 -25.82
N LYS A 517 0.65 6.69 -24.87
CA LYS A 517 1.43 7.91 -25.10
C LYS A 517 2.92 7.62 -24.90
N VAL A 518 3.27 6.94 -23.82
CA VAL A 518 4.65 6.47 -23.52
C VAL A 518 5.23 5.68 -24.69
N LEU A 519 4.47 4.71 -25.23
CA LEU A 519 4.88 3.87 -26.38
C LEU A 519 4.91 4.61 -27.74
N ARG A 520 4.54 5.90 -27.77
CA ARG A 520 4.75 6.82 -28.90
C ARG A 520 5.90 7.82 -28.65
N GLY A 521 6.53 7.79 -27.47
CA GLY A 521 7.45 8.84 -27.01
C GLY A 521 6.74 10.16 -26.65
N ASP A 522 5.42 10.17 -26.59
CA ASP A 522 4.57 11.38 -26.53
C ASP A 522 4.35 11.84 -25.08
N TYR A 523 5.44 12.00 -24.33
CA TYR A 523 5.43 12.38 -22.91
C TYR A 523 4.82 13.77 -22.67
N ALA A 524 4.84 14.68 -23.64
CA ALA A 524 4.19 15.99 -23.54
C ALA A 524 2.65 15.89 -23.47
N GLN A 525 2.06 14.83 -24.05
CA GLN A 525 0.62 14.56 -23.94
C GLN A 525 0.26 13.71 -22.73
N ALA A 526 1.24 13.17 -21.98
CA ALA A 526 0.99 12.52 -20.69
C ALA A 526 0.27 13.47 -19.73
N LYS A 527 -0.56 12.90 -18.86
CA LYS A 527 -1.33 13.64 -17.84
C LYS A 527 -1.22 12.96 -16.49
N GLU A 528 -1.36 13.75 -15.45
CA GLU A 528 -1.78 13.25 -14.14
C GLU A 528 -3.30 13.26 -14.15
N VAL A 529 -3.93 12.08 -14.06
CA VAL A 529 -5.38 11.91 -14.24
C VAL A 529 -6.01 11.47 -12.94
N PHE A 530 -7.07 12.17 -12.52
CA PHE A 530 -7.76 11.96 -11.24
C PHE A 530 -9.21 11.57 -11.48
N LEU A 531 -9.60 10.40 -10.98
CA LEU A 531 -11.00 9.97 -10.86
C LEU A 531 -11.54 10.52 -9.54
N GLN A 532 -12.52 11.42 -9.62
CA GLN A 532 -13.11 12.11 -8.46
C GLN A 532 -14.64 12.22 -8.65
N PRO A 533 -15.43 11.18 -8.34
CA PRO A 533 -16.86 11.14 -8.67
C PRO A 533 -17.75 12.19 -7.97
N PHE A 534 -17.22 12.85 -6.94
CA PHE A 534 -17.89 13.93 -6.21
C PHE A 534 -17.30 15.33 -6.49
N ALA A 535 -16.37 15.46 -7.43
CA ALA A 535 -15.87 16.77 -7.85
C ALA A 535 -16.93 17.54 -8.66
N PRO A 536 -17.15 18.84 -8.40
CA PRO A 536 -18.32 19.57 -8.93
C PRO A 536 -18.22 19.91 -10.43
N SER A 537 -17.09 19.65 -11.09
CA SER A 537 -16.82 20.06 -12.46
C SER A 537 -16.68 18.91 -13.46
N ARG A 538 -15.99 17.82 -13.10
CA ARG A 538 -15.73 16.64 -13.94
C ARG A 538 -15.49 15.38 -13.10
N LEU A 539 -16.02 14.25 -13.55
CA LEU A 539 -15.71 12.90 -13.02
C LEU A 539 -14.23 12.54 -13.18
N LEU A 540 -13.62 12.97 -14.30
CA LEU A 540 -12.19 12.82 -14.59
C LEU A 540 -11.54 14.22 -14.67
N GLY A 541 -10.76 14.56 -13.66
CA GLY A 541 -9.78 15.65 -13.70
C GLY A 541 -8.51 15.20 -14.44
N SER A 542 -7.80 16.14 -15.05
CA SER A 542 -6.53 15.83 -15.73
C SER A 542 -5.63 17.07 -15.81
N ASP A 543 -4.45 16.98 -15.21
CA ASP A 543 -3.44 18.03 -15.21
C ASP A 543 -2.26 17.66 -16.11
N THR A 544 -1.49 18.67 -16.52
CA THR A 544 -0.18 18.45 -17.17
C THR A 544 0.76 17.79 -16.18
N SER A 545 1.38 16.67 -16.57
CA SER A 545 2.41 16.01 -15.75
C SER A 545 3.47 17.01 -15.31
N ARG A 546 3.70 17.07 -13.99
CA ARG A 546 4.66 17.99 -13.39
C ARG A 546 6.08 17.67 -13.83
N LYS A 547 6.97 18.67 -13.83
CA LYS A 547 8.40 18.48 -14.10
C LYS A 547 9.09 17.81 -12.88
N PRO A 548 10.27 17.17 -13.06
CA PRO A 548 11.10 16.75 -11.93
C PRO A 548 11.36 17.92 -10.99
N ASN A 549 11.26 17.70 -9.68
CA ASN A 549 11.73 18.66 -8.69
C ASN A 549 13.28 18.55 -8.60
N PRO A 550 14.05 19.61 -8.89
CA PRO A 550 15.50 19.60 -8.78
C PRO A 550 16.03 19.29 -7.36
N GLU A 551 15.23 19.58 -6.33
CA GLU A 551 15.56 19.33 -4.91
C GLU A 551 15.12 17.92 -4.43
N CYS A 552 14.55 17.08 -5.31
CA CYS A 552 14.10 15.75 -4.92
C CYS A 552 15.28 14.79 -4.67
N PRO A 553 15.46 14.23 -3.46
CA PRO A 553 16.59 13.33 -3.15
C PRO A 553 16.54 11.98 -3.87
N VAL A 554 15.48 11.70 -4.65
CA VAL A 554 15.29 10.44 -5.39
C VAL A 554 15.49 10.61 -6.91
N CYS A 555 15.17 11.77 -7.49
CA CYS A 555 15.32 12.00 -8.94
C CYS A 555 16.06 13.29 -9.34
N GLY A 556 16.48 14.12 -8.38
CA GLY A 556 17.45 15.20 -8.57
C GLY A 556 18.91 14.71 -8.51
N VAL A 557 19.12 13.39 -8.36
CA VAL A 557 20.42 12.74 -8.18
C VAL A 557 20.91 12.08 -9.47
N LEU A 558 22.21 12.12 -9.73
CA LEU A 558 22.80 11.40 -10.85
C LEU A 558 22.81 9.90 -10.52
N ASN A 559 22.29 9.07 -11.43
CA ASN A 559 22.27 7.60 -11.26
C ASN A 559 23.30 6.98 -12.22
N VAL A 560 24.20 6.15 -11.70
CA VAL A 560 25.22 5.40 -12.47
C VAL A 560 25.27 3.93 -12.04
N SER A 561 25.70 3.03 -12.92
CA SER A 561 26.04 1.64 -12.57
C SER A 561 27.54 1.41 -12.56
N ILE A 562 28.01 0.59 -11.63
CA ILE A 562 29.32 -0.09 -11.74
C ILE A 562 29.14 -1.60 -11.64
N LYS A 563 30.03 -2.35 -12.28
CA LYS A 563 30.18 -3.78 -12.09
C LYS A 563 31.31 -4.04 -11.09
N ALA A 564 31.13 -4.93 -10.12
CA ALA A 564 32.08 -5.21 -9.06
C ALA A 564 32.23 -6.72 -8.82
N ASP A 565 33.47 -7.18 -8.65
CA ASP A 565 33.81 -8.54 -8.26
C ASP A 565 33.79 -8.64 -6.73
N LEU A 566 32.60 -8.91 -6.17
CA LEU A 566 32.34 -8.87 -4.74
C LEU A 566 33.20 -9.86 -3.93
N SER A 567 33.87 -10.81 -4.58
CA SER A 567 34.81 -11.72 -3.92
C SER A 567 36.09 -11.01 -3.43
N ARG A 568 36.43 -9.85 -4.01
CA ARG A 568 37.69 -9.12 -3.77
C ARG A 568 37.61 -7.60 -3.82
N ALA A 569 36.55 -7.00 -4.37
CA ALA A 569 36.38 -5.55 -4.45
C ALA A 569 36.29 -4.90 -3.07
N THR A 570 37.09 -3.86 -2.86
CA THR A 570 37.17 -3.08 -1.62
C THR A 570 36.47 -1.73 -1.73
N VAL A 571 36.23 -1.08 -0.59
CA VAL A 571 35.76 0.32 -0.59
C VAL A 571 36.78 1.24 -1.27
N ASN A 572 38.09 1.00 -1.08
CA ASN A 572 39.16 1.73 -1.74
C ASN A 572 39.08 1.67 -3.27
N ASP A 573 38.75 0.53 -3.84
CA ASP A 573 38.57 0.41 -5.30
C ASP A 573 37.44 1.31 -5.81
N VAL A 574 36.32 1.41 -5.07
CA VAL A 574 35.21 2.31 -5.43
C VAL A 574 35.60 3.78 -5.23
N VAL A 575 36.23 4.11 -4.10
CA VAL A 575 36.64 5.48 -3.74
C VAL A 575 37.67 6.03 -4.75
N GLU A 576 38.76 5.31 -4.98
CA GLU A 576 39.84 5.77 -5.86
C GLU A 576 39.46 5.62 -7.34
N ASP A 577 39.12 4.41 -7.80
CA ASP A 577 38.99 4.17 -9.25
C ASP A 577 37.67 4.67 -9.83
N ILE A 578 36.56 4.63 -9.09
CA ILE A 578 35.27 5.14 -9.58
C ILE A 578 35.09 6.60 -9.19
N ILE A 579 35.09 6.93 -7.90
CA ILE A 579 34.63 8.24 -7.43
C ILE A 579 35.66 9.33 -7.70
N LYS A 580 36.91 9.16 -7.26
CA LYS A 580 37.98 10.15 -7.48
C LYS A 580 38.42 10.20 -8.95
N ASN A 581 38.72 9.06 -9.58
CA ASN A 581 39.28 9.03 -10.94
C ASN A 581 38.24 9.17 -12.08
N GLN A 582 37.06 8.53 -12.02
CA GLN A 582 36.11 8.49 -13.15
C GLN A 582 34.93 9.48 -13.01
N LEU A 583 34.34 9.60 -11.81
CA LEU A 583 33.38 10.66 -11.51
C LEU A 583 34.09 12.00 -11.24
N GLY A 584 35.35 11.95 -10.81
CA GLY A 584 36.24 13.10 -10.80
C GLY A 584 36.22 13.92 -9.51
N PHE A 585 36.03 13.27 -8.36
CA PHE A 585 36.12 13.84 -7.00
C PHE A 585 37.56 13.85 -6.44
N GLY A 586 38.60 13.66 -7.27
CA GLY A 586 39.99 13.60 -6.80
C GLY A 586 40.52 14.85 -6.08
N GLU A 587 39.81 15.97 -6.17
CA GLU A 587 40.09 17.25 -5.49
C GLU A 587 38.84 17.78 -4.77
N ARG A 588 37.92 16.90 -4.35
CA ARG A 588 36.71 17.23 -3.56
C ARG A 588 36.58 16.34 -2.35
N ASP A 589 36.11 16.92 -1.25
CA ASP A 589 35.70 16.19 -0.05
C ASP A 589 34.27 15.65 -0.24
N PHE A 590 34.04 14.42 0.21
CA PHE A 590 32.76 13.73 0.03
C PHE A 590 32.57 12.58 1.01
N VAL A 591 31.31 12.34 1.40
CA VAL A 591 30.89 11.15 2.13
C VAL A 591 30.30 10.11 1.16
N LEU A 592 30.58 8.84 1.40
CA LEU A 592 29.99 7.69 0.71
C LEU A 592 29.09 6.93 1.67
N ASN A 593 27.78 6.92 1.44
CA ASN A 593 26.79 6.23 2.27
C ASN A 593 26.24 4.97 1.59
N ASN A 594 25.84 3.96 2.36
CA ASN A 594 24.96 2.88 1.92
C ASN A 594 23.55 3.04 2.55
N GLU A 595 22.73 2.00 2.55
CA GLU A 595 21.38 2.03 3.16
C GLU A 595 21.37 1.83 4.70
N VAL A 596 22.55 1.65 5.32
CA VAL A 596 22.75 1.48 6.78
C VAL A 596 23.39 2.72 7.41
N GLY A 597 24.37 3.34 6.73
CA GLY A 597 25.09 4.50 7.24
C GLY A 597 26.29 4.91 6.37
N ILE A 598 27.28 5.54 6.99
CA ILE A 598 28.54 5.95 6.35
C ILE A 598 29.39 4.71 6.03
N VAL A 599 29.94 4.68 4.82
CA VAL A 599 30.88 3.66 4.32
C VAL A 599 32.29 4.24 4.18
N TYR A 600 32.42 5.50 3.78
CA TYR A 600 33.69 6.22 3.75
C TYR A 600 33.45 7.72 3.95
N ASP A 601 34.37 8.33 4.69
CA ASP A 601 34.52 9.75 4.98
C ASP A 601 36.04 10.06 4.90
N ALA A 602 36.42 11.33 4.73
CA ALA A 602 37.81 11.76 4.81
C ALA A 602 38.44 11.48 6.19
N ASP A 603 37.65 11.59 7.27
CA ASP A 603 38.10 11.27 8.63
C ASP A 603 37.96 9.75 8.95
N GLU A 604 36.89 9.08 8.50
CA GLU A 604 36.64 7.64 8.75
C GLU A 604 37.16 6.69 7.65
N VAL A 605 38.49 6.66 7.48
CA VAL A 605 39.15 5.85 6.44
C VAL A 605 39.25 4.34 6.72
N GLU A 606 38.82 3.86 7.90
CA GLU A 606 39.00 2.46 8.33
C GLU A 606 38.35 1.42 7.40
N ASN A 607 37.32 1.82 6.66
CA ASN A 607 36.57 0.94 5.78
C ASN A 607 37.25 0.72 4.41
N LEU A 608 38.19 1.59 4.01
CA LEU A 608 38.90 1.50 2.72
C LEU A 608 39.42 0.09 2.36
N PRO A 609 40.16 -0.62 3.23
CA PRO A 609 40.68 -1.96 2.93
C PRO A 609 39.65 -3.10 3.09
N LYS A 610 38.45 -2.83 3.62
CA LYS A 610 37.40 -3.86 3.81
C LYS A 610 36.73 -4.15 2.46
N LYS A 611 36.29 -5.39 2.23
CA LYS A 611 35.55 -5.70 1.00
C LYS A 611 34.15 -5.12 1.05
N LEU A 612 33.56 -4.88 -0.12
CA LEU A 612 32.15 -4.51 -0.25
C LEU A 612 31.25 -5.56 0.43
N SER A 613 31.54 -6.86 0.23
CA SER A 613 30.84 -7.98 0.90
C SER A 613 30.82 -7.88 2.42
N ASP A 614 31.92 -7.42 3.00
CA ASP A 614 32.15 -7.44 4.46
C ASP A 614 31.36 -6.32 5.16
N LEU A 615 30.89 -5.33 4.39
CA LEU A 615 30.00 -4.24 4.79
C LEU A 615 28.54 -4.46 4.34
N GLY A 616 28.19 -5.70 3.93
CA GLY A 616 26.85 -6.06 3.47
C GLY A 616 26.46 -5.53 2.09
N ILE A 617 27.41 -4.95 1.34
CA ILE A 617 27.18 -4.41 -0.01
C ILE A 617 27.23 -5.59 -0.99
N LYS A 618 26.13 -5.77 -1.74
CA LYS A 618 25.87 -6.92 -2.62
C LYS A 618 25.37 -6.49 -4.00
N GLY A 619 25.11 -7.44 -4.89
CA GLY A 619 24.45 -7.15 -6.17
C GLY A 619 23.07 -6.52 -5.94
N GLY A 620 22.81 -5.39 -6.60
CA GLY A 620 21.61 -4.57 -6.40
C GLY A 620 21.68 -3.60 -5.22
N SER A 621 22.79 -3.54 -4.46
CA SER A 621 23.01 -2.48 -3.47
C SER A 621 23.20 -1.12 -4.14
N PHE A 622 22.83 -0.07 -3.41
CA PHE A 622 23.06 1.31 -3.82
C PHE A 622 24.01 2.01 -2.83
N LEU A 623 25.00 2.71 -3.36
CA LEU A 623 25.83 3.65 -2.62
C LEU A 623 25.51 5.08 -3.05
N THR A 624 25.60 6.05 -2.14
CA THR A 624 25.33 7.47 -2.41
C THR A 624 26.56 8.29 -2.07
N VAL A 625 27.16 8.92 -3.10
CA VAL A 625 28.18 9.96 -2.93
C VAL A 625 27.47 11.28 -2.61
N ILE A 626 27.90 11.95 -1.55
CA ILE A 626 27.42 13.28 -1.14
C ILE A 626 28.60 14.23 -1.20
N ASP A 627 28.50 15.24 -2.08
CA ASP A 627 29.48 16.33 -2.18
C ASP A 627 29.31 17.33 -1.03
N GLU A 628 30.42 17.66 -0.36
CA GLU A 628 30.51 18.50 0.84
C GLU A 628 31.04 19.92 0.57
N ASP A 629 31.31 20.26 -0.69
CA ASP A 629 31.54 21.65 -1.12
C ASP A 629 30.32 22.53 -0.78
N ASP A 630 30.41 23.36 0.27
CA ASP A 630 29.34 24.28 0.70
C ASP A 630 29.03 25.39 -0.33
N ASP A 631 30.02 25.80 -1.13
CA ASP A 631 29.93 26.96 -2.03
C ASP A 631 29.24 26.61 -3.36
N GLU A 632 29.68 25.52 -4.00
CA GLU A 632 29.21 25.07 -5.32
C GLU A 632 28.97 23.54 -5.45
N PRO A 633 28.18 22.92 -4.55
CA PRO A 633 28.05 21.46 -4.46
C PRO A 633 27.44 20.81 -5.71
N LEU A 634 27.94 19.63 -6.05
CA LEU A 634 27.35 18.72 -7.04
C LEU A 634 26.14 17.98 -6.47
N VAL A 635 25.20 17.60 -7.35
CA VAL A 635 24.10 16.70 -6.96
C VAL A 635 24.64 15.35 -6.52
N ASN A 636 23.99 14.74 -5.52
CA ASN A 636 24.39 13.43 -5.01
C ASN A 636 24.43 12.40 -6.16
N ILE A 637 25.38 11.47 -6.09
CA ILE A 637 25.54 10.42 -7.10
C ILE A 637 25.16 9.08 -6.49
N VAL A 638 24.12 8.46 -7.03
CA VAL A 638 23.66 7.13 -6.65
C VAL A 638 24.30 6.10 -7.57
N ILE A 639 25.19 5.28 -6.99
CA ILE A 639 25.92 4.20 -7.64
C ILE A 639 25.18 2.88 -7.38
N ASN A 640 24.64 2.27 -8.42
CA ASN A 640 24.12 0.91 -8.39
C ASN A 640 25.26 -0.10 -8.55
N ILE A 641 25.32 -1.10 -7.67
CA ILE A 641 26.34 -2.15 -7.65
C ILE A 641 25.80 -3.39 -8.39
N GLU A 642 26.48 -3.81 -9.46
CA GLU A 642 26.16 -5.04 -10.19
C GLU A 642 27.25 -6.08 -9.95
N ASP A 643 26.88 -7.26 -9.46
CA ASP A 643 27.84 -8.34 -9.22
C ASP A 643 28.45 -8.86 -10.53
N GLY A 644 29.70 -9.29 -10.48
CA GLY A 644 30.46 -9.56 -11.67
C GLY A 644 31.92 -9.91 -11.48
N ALA A 645 32.23 -11.20 -11.61
CA ALA A 645 33.61 -11.65 -11.79
C ALA A 645 34.29 -10.97 -13.01
N PHE A 646 35.57 -10.65 -12.85
CA PHE A 646 36.48 -10.20 -13.92
C PHE A 646 37.64 -11.20 -14.06
N GLU A 647 38.38 -11.15 -15.18
CA GLU A 647 39.46 -12.11 -15.44
C GLU A 647 40.80 -11.67 -14.83
N GLY A 648 41.37 -12.53 -13.97
CA GLY A 648 42.78 -12.47 -13.56
C GLY A 648 43.22 -11.17 -12.88
N GLN A 649 43.95 -10.31 -13.61
CA GLN A 649 44.56 -9.07 -13.11
C GLN A 649 43.70 -7.83 -13.34
N ASP A 650 42.51 -7.94 -13.95
CA ASP A 650 41.59 -6.82 -14.13
C ASP A 650 41.23 -6.17 -12.78
N LYS A 651 41.01 -4.85 -12.80
CA LYS A 651 40.54 -4.10 -11.63
C LYS A 651 39.22 -4.70 -11.11
N PRO A 652 39.03 -4.78 -9.78
CA PRO A 652 37.87 -5.48 -9.19
C PRO A 652 36.57 -4.67 -9.30
N VAL A 653 36.61 -3.44 -9.80
CA VAL A 653 35.46 -2.59 -10.12
C VAL A 653 35.61 -1.97 -11.51
N LYS A 654 34.49 -1.76 -12.20
CA LYS A 654 34.44 -1.14 -13.53
C LYS A 654 33.16 -0.33 -13.73
N ALA A 655 33.28 0.90 -14.22
CA ALA A 655 32.13 1.71 -14.60
C ALA A 655 31.31 1.09 -15.76
N GLN A 656 30.00 1.30 -15.75
CA GLN A 656 29.11 1.02 -16.89
C GLN A 656 28.65 2.30 -17.60
N PHE A 657 29.48 3.34 -17.56
CA PHE A 657 29.26 4.62 -18.23
C PHE A 657 30.52 5.04 -18.99
N ASP A 658 30.34 5.69 -20.14
CA ASP A 658 31.43 6.09 -21.02
C ASP A 658 31.99 7.47 -20.64
N GLY A 659 33.28 7.53 -20.30
CA GLY A 659 33.98 8.77 -19.96
C GLY A 659 33.62 9.33 -18.57
N LYS A 660 33.96 10.60 -18.33
CA LYS A 660 33.52 11.34 -17.13
C LYS A 660 32.12 11.91 -17.38
N PRO A 661 31.08 11.52 -16.63
CA PRO A 661 29.75 12.09 -16.81
C PRO A 661 29.72 13.55 -16.37
N GLU A 662 28.88 14.37 -17.02
CA GLU A 662 28.57 15.71 -16.54
C GLU A 662 27.67 15.60 -15.30
N ILE A 663 28.19 16.00 -14.15
CA ILE A 663 27.46 15.99 -12.88
C ILE A 663 26.86 17.39 -12.67
N PRO A 664 25.52 17.53 -12.61
CA PRO A 664 24.90 18.82 -12.31
C PRO A 664 25.29 19.36 -10.93
N ARG A 665 25.27 20.68 -10.77
CA ARG A 665 25.31 21.31 -9.44
C ARG A 665 23.94 21.24 -8.76
N LYS A 666 23.92 21.13 -7.43
CA LYS A 666 22.69 21.32 -6.65
C LYS A 666 22.12 22.71 -6.98
N PRO A 667 20.79 22.88 -7.05
CA PRO A 667 20.20 24.21 -7.15
C PRO A 667 20.70 25.06 -5.99
N LYS A 668 21.16 26.30 -6.23
CA LYS A 668 21.45 27.21 -5.12
C LYS A 668 20.13 27.52 -4.43
N THR A 669 19.94 26.95 -3.23
CA THR A 669 18.79 27.19 -2.36
C THR A 669 18.56 28.69 -2.28
N ALA A 670 17.39 29.15 -2.73
CA ALA A 670 17.06 30.56 -2.67
C ALA A 670 16.97 30.94 -1.19
N ILE A 671 18.00 31.63 -0.67
CA ILE A 671 18.03 32.09 0.72
C ILE A 671 16.75 32.88 0.96
N ALA A 672 15.85 32.31 1.76
CA ALA A 672 14.66 33.00 2.20
C ALA A 672 15.14 34.25 2.93
N ALA A 673 14.88 35.43 2.34
CA ALA A 673 15.50 36.67 2.78
C ALA A 673 15.29 36.83 4.29
N PRO A 674 16.35 37.09 5.08
CA PRO A 674 16.27 37.03 6.53
C PRO A 674 15.15 37.97 7.00
N ASN A 675 14.12 37.39 7.59
CA ASN A 675 12.93 38.10 8.01
C ASN A 675 13.28 39.05 9.16
N GLY A 676 13.70 40.27 8.81
CA GLY A 676 13.95 41.37 9.74
C GLY A 676 12.71 41.61 10.58
N GLY A 677 12.78 41.18 11.85
CA GLY A 677 11.58 40.89 12.63
C GLY A 677 10.71 42.11 12.89
N THR A 678 9.42 41.99 12.57
CA THR A 678 8.33 42.70 13.25
C THR A 678 7.15 41.76 13.41
N ASN A 679 6.63 41.63 14.63
CA ASN A 679 5.54 40.70 14.93
C ASN A 679 4.24 41.13 14.23
N GLY A 680 3.68 40.25 13.41
CA GLY A 680 2.42 40.46 12.69
C GLY A 680 1.59 39.18 12.67
N LEU A 681 0.53 39.14 13.48
CA LEU A 681 -0.36 37.98 13.64
C LEU A 681 -1.03 37.58 12.31
N GLN A 682 -0.58 36.48 11.69
CA GLN A 682 -1.39 35.79 10.69
C GLN A 682 -2.48 34.97 11.39
N LYS A 683 -3.73 35.40 11.26
CA LYS A 683 -4.90 34.63 11.72
C LYS A 683 -5.10 33.43 10.79
N ASN A 684 -5.34 32.25 11.37
CA ASN A 684 -5.75 31.07 10.61
C ASN A 684 -7.05 31.35 9.83
N GLY A 685 -6.97 31.32 8.51
CA GLY A 685 -8.11 31.46 7.60
C GLY A 685 -8.82 30.12 7.44
N ASN A 686 -9.98 29.97 8.09
CA ASN A 686 -10.78 28.76 8.04
C ASN A 686 -11.41 28.58 6.64
N HIS A 687 -10.91 27.64 5.83
CA HIS A 687 -11.39 27.41 4.46
C HIS A 687 -12.64 26.52 4.44
N SER A 688 -13.79 27.13 4.75
CA SER A 688 -15.10 26.63 4.36
C SER A 688 -15.35 26.82 2.86
N ALA A 689 -16.31 26.07 2.31
CA ALA A 689 -16.58 26.04 0.87
C ALA A 689 -17.34 27.28 0.36
N LEU A 690 -16.91 27.79 -0.79
CA LEU A 690 -17.63 28.62 -1.75
C LEU A 690 -17.05 28.30 -3.14
N GLY A 691 -17.74 28.46 -4.26
CA GLY A 691 -19.02 29.14 -4.48
C GLY A 691 -18.89 29.99 -5.75
N THR A 692 -19.54 29.58 -6.83
CA THR A 692 -19.32 30.16 -8.16
C THR A 692 -19.86 31.59 -8.28
N HIS A 693 -19.07 32.50 -8.85
CA HIS A 693 -19.62 33.59 -9.66
C HIS A 693 -18.67 33.99 -10.81
N SER A 694 -19.25 34.49 -11.90
CA SER A 694 -18.59 34.68 -13.19
C SER A 694 -18.63 36.14 -13.68
N GLN A 695 -17.48 36.65 -14.12
CA GLN A 695 -17.22 37.77 -15.06
C GLN A 695 -15.71 38.11 -15.00
N GLY A 696 -15.06 38.72 -16.00
CA GLY A 696 -15.53 39.07 -17.34
C GLY A 696 -14.57 40.03 -18.08
N LEU A 697 -13.68 39.49 -18.92
CA LEU A 697 -12.90 40.17 -19.99
C LEU A 697 -12.33 41.59 -19.75
N LYS A 698 -10.99 41.70 -19.71
CA LYS A 698 -10.20 42.52 -20.68
C LYS A 698 -8.68 42.28 -20.58
N ARG A 699 -7.98 42.58 -21.68
CA ARG A 699 -6.50 42.65 -21.76
C ARG A 699 -6.04 44.11 -21.60
N ALA A 700 -4.84 44.30 -21.06
CA ALA A 700 -4.01 45.48 -21.26
C ALA A 700 -2.53 45.06 -21.36
N TYR A 701 -1.70 45.86 -22.01
CA TYR A 701 -0.24 45.74 -22.10
C TYR A 701 0.37 47.12 -21.70
N PRO A 702 1.70 47.31 -21.60
CA PRO A 702 2.30 48.07 -20.51
C PRO A 702 2.54 49.55 -20.84
N GLY A 703 2.75 50.36 -19.80
CA GLY A 703 3.20 51.75 -19.94
C GLY A 703 3.43 52.44 -18.59
N ASP A 704 4.65 52.95 -18.44
CA ASP A 704 5.13 54.08 -17.62
C ASP A 704 5.00 54.10 -16.08
N ASP A 705 6.05 54.66 -15.48
CA ASP A 705 6.26 54.92 -14.06
C ASP A 705 5.35 56.05 -13.51
N GLU A 706 5.03 56.01 -12.20
CA GLU A 706 5.59 56.98 -11.24
C GLU A 706 5.24 56.65 -9.76
N LYS A 707 6.08 57.12 -8.85
CA LYS A 707 5.85 57.25 -7.39
C LYS A 707 5.48 58.73 -7.13
N PRO A 708 4.86 59.18 -5.99
CA PRO A 708 5.19 58.69 -4.65
C PRO A 708 4.16 58.88 -3.49
N THR A 709 4.68 58.68 -2.27
CA THR A 709 4.31 59.28 -0.96
C THR A 709 3.20 58.68 -0.07
N LYS A 710 3.58 58.58 1.21
CA LYS A 710 2.81 58.16 2.39
C LYS A 710 1.93 59.31 2.90
N LYS A 711 0.86 58.96 3.63
CA LYS A 711 0.59 59.48 5.00
C LYS A 711 -0.42 58.62 5.74
N ALA A 712 -0.22 58.44 7.04
CA ALA A 712 -1.11 57.73 7.95
C ALA A 712 -1.75 58.70 8.95
N ARG A 713 -2.84 58.29 9.61
CA ARG A 713 -3.37 58.98 10.79
C ARG A 713 -4.08 57.99 11.71
N MET A 714 -3.81 58.08 13.01
CA MET A 714 -4.44 57.28 14.07
C MET A 714 -5.68 57.98 14.65
N ALA A 715 -6.55 57.20 15.27
CA ALA A 715 -7.50 57.60 16.32
C ALA A 715 -7.67 56.41 17.28
N ASN A 716 -8.10 56.66 18.53
CA ASN A 716 -8.01 55.72 19.65
C ASN A 716 -9.38 55.34 20.23
N ALA A 717 -9.33 54.39 21.18
CA ALA A 717 -10.14 54.29 22.41
C ALA A 717 -11.45 53.47 22.39
N ASP A 718 -11.40 52.34 23.12
CA ASP A 718 -12.26 51.92 24.24
C ASP A 718 -13.79 51.67 23.98
N ASP A 719 -14.49 50.73 24.65
CA ASP A 719 -14.16 49.92 25.83
C ASP A 719 -14.95 48.56 25.88
N ASP A 720 -14.68 47.76 26.92
CA ASP A 720 -15.49 46.69 27.57
C ASP A 720 -15.76 45.31 26.92
N ASN A 721 -14.85 44.37 27.25
CA ASN A 721 -15.11 43.09 27.94
C ASN A 721 -16.41 42.27 27.73
N VAL A 722 -16.26 41.09 27.10
CA VAL A 722 -16.88 39.82 27.59
C VAL A 722 -15.85 38.68 27.43
N VAL A 723 -15.70 37.84 28.44
CA VAL A 723 -14.75 36.70 28.43
C VAL A 723 -15.45 35.40 28.00
N LEU A 724 -14.82 34.65 27.10
CA LEU A 724 -15.05 33.22 26.88
C LEU A 724 -13.72 32.50 26.98
N VAL A 725 -13.65 31.45 27.81
CA VAL A 725 -12.44 30.66 28.05
C VAL A 725 -12.45 29.44 27.12
N GLN A 726 -11.30 29.16 26.50
CA GLN A 726 -11.07 27.95 25.73
C GLN A 726 -9.60 27.55 25.91
N ASP A 727 -9.34 26.63 26.84
CA ASP A 727 -7.98 26.30 27.31
C ASP A 727 -7.31 25.20 26.47
N ASP A 728 -6.59 25.59 25.42
CA ASP A 728 -5.61 24.74 24.73
C ASP A 728 -4.26 24.77 25.46
N THR A 729 -4.06 23.92 26.47
CA THR A 729 -2.80 23.87 27.24
C THR A 729 -1.68 23.13 26.49
N GLY A 730 -0.94 23.86 25.66
CA GLY A 730 0.33 23.41 25.09
C GLY A 730 1.45 23.25 26.13
N ILE A 731 2.46 22.44 25.80
CA ILE A 731 3.63 22.22 26.67
C ILE A 731 4.60 23.39 26.56
N ILE A 732 5.07 23.88 27.71
CA ILE A 732 6.12 24.91 27.80
C ILE A 732 7.48 24.20 27.87
N VAL A 733 8.43 24.64 27.04
CA VAL A 733 9.86 24.33 27.19
C VAL A 733 10.55 25.56 27.75
N ILE A 734 11.30 25.38 28.84
CA ILE A 734 12.18 26.39 29.41
C ILE A 734 13.61 26.08 28.89
N PRO A 735 14.34 27.05 28.33
CA PRO A 735 15.78 26.91 28.11
C PRO A 735 16.53 27.21 29.42
N ASP A 736 17.42 26.30 29.82
CA ASP A 736 18.38 26.54 30.92
C ASP A 736 19.58 27.39 30.43
N GLU A 737 20.25 28.06 31.36
CA GLU A 737 21.53 28.79 31.18
C GLU A 737 22.75 27.94 31.56
#